data_AF-A0A915P4V4-F1
#
_entry.id   AF-A0A915P4V4-F1
#
_cell.length_a   1.000
_cell.length_b   1.000
_cell.length_c   1.000
_cell.angle_alpha   90.00
_cell.angle_beta   90.00
_cell.angle_gamma   90.00
#
_symmetry.space_group_name_H-M   'P 1'
#
loop_
_entity.id
_entity.type
_entity.pdbx_description
1 polymer ?
#
loop_
_entity_poly.entity_id
_entity_poly.type
_entity_poly.pdbx_seq_one_letter_code
_entity_poly.pdbx_strand_id
1 'polypeptide(L)'
;MGHKSFGDRSSISLLENLDADKVLLQFGKCGSYQFGINCENKYLLDHASGAFMFGNLVASTLATYLADRYGRRMTFLLSLWFTTAMSFACAYSPTYSLFLVFRFLSGASGQAILIVGYVVTVESVATSFRSIQALINSLVWVLGIFVVGILYQFILNWRYLYLCVVFPGLFTLSYYWAFPESLHWLITNKETEKVQKYLNLSQYVNRTKVNLEECQNDSNQTNKIRVKRNFLDLSLFKYPTTFILSVVLNFVYWVLTLHSVDMHENRMVGFFLSAAVEIPAGIIAMLLLMIFGRRTVTFLSISGQTISLGLTIFTPRGTTTFLILSLIAKIMNTIAWASAPLLLSEMAPTTVRNMSYGLISTVGEIGSSLAPYLNRIEDENIQKAIIALMSVVAIIFSLMAPETFGKSLPQDLDDFDAGPFVGELMHVPPPALLMPDDFKAYSKVKVSNHSFNKDVMPSHFKFKDYCPNVFRNIREQFGVDQSEYLCSLTMQEPESKPNESSSSGRLFISYDKQFVIKVIDSEAIAEIHSILPKYHEYVVEQHGKTLLPQYLGLYRITVDVGETYMLVMRNIFGGKYNIHKKYDLKGSTVQRQASEKEKSKQLPTLKDNDFLEENYKLMLPGDAKSQLMKLLKSDTEFLTKMHLMDYSLLLGIHDIELEQQLQKERVASSSPVDEECPAGLVAELHQQQLSDLDSGGEQISPPESPIHSAGAFTTNSGGLNLDDEFFGIPSSEESPRKLVYFIGLVDILTYYGVKKRTESAAKTVKYGSGAENTSTVKPEQYAKRLLEFVNKNVSSPSRSHPVTFPRDTAPLESYPHPLSMDPIVSVTAEAGKMTSVTMSIDEKLATASIK
;
A
#
# COMPACT_ATOMS: atom_id res chain seq x y z
N MET A 1 -35.69 68.39 -51.90
CA MET A 1 -37.11 68.62 -52.24
C MET A 1 -37.96 67.62 -51.47
N GLY A 2 -38.99 68.07 -50.75
CA GLY A 2 -39.96 67.21 -50.06
C GLY A 2 -40.19 67.56 -48.59
N HIS A 3 -40.75 68.74 -48.33
CA HIS A 3 -41.38 69.07 -47.05
C HIS A 3 -42.59 68.15 -46.79
N LYS A 4 -42.72 67.63 -45.56
CA LYS A 4 -44.02 67.47 -44.89
C LYS A 4 -43.86 67.73 -43.40
N SER A 5 -44.33 68.90 -43.00
CA SER A 5 -44.66 69.27 -41.62
C SER A 5 -46.01 68.67 -41.27
N PHE A 6 -46.11 68.00 -40.13
CA PHE A 6 -47.31 68.03 -39.31
C PHE A 6 -46.86 68.11 -37.85
N GLY A 7 -47.12 69.27 -37.24
CA GLY A 7 -47.00 69.43 -35.81
C GLY A 7 -48.18 68.76 -35.13
N ASP A 8 -47.90 68.14 -33.99
CA ASP A 8 -48.88 68.15 -32.91
C ASP A 8 -48.14 68.40 -31.59
N ARG A 9 -48.52 69.49 -30.92
CA ARG A 9 -47.84 70.08 -29.76
C ARG A 9 -48.47 69.58 -28.46
N SER A 10 -48.83 68.29 -28.43
CA SER A 10 -49.60 67.63 -27.37
C SER A 10 -48.90 66.43 -26.72
N SER A 11 -47.62 66.19 -27.04
CA SER A 11 -46.80 65.09 -26.50
C SER A 11 -45.64 65.56 -25.59
N ILE A 12 -45.71 66.80 -25.08
CA ILE A 12 -44.69 67.37 -24.18
C ILE A 12 -45.06 67.20 -22.68
N SER A 13 -46.19 66.58 -22.36
CA SER A 13 -46.63 66.32 -20.97
C SER A 13 -46.62 64.84 -20.54
N LEU A 14 -46.04 63.94 -21.35
CA LEU A 14 -45.86 62.52 -21.01
C LEU A 14 -44.40 62.12 -20.70
N LEU A 15 -43.51 63.11 -20.60
CA LEU A 15 -42.08 62.93 -20.30
C LEU A 15 -41.69 63.27 -18.85
N GLU A 16 -42.65 63.41 -17.94
CA GLU A 16 -42.39 63.64 -16.50
C GLU A 16 -42.66 62.43 -15.58
N ASN A 17 -43.07 61.26 -16.12
CA ASN A 17 -43.42 60.08 -15.31
C ASN A 17 -42.85 58.74 -15.83
N LEU A 18 -41.74 58.77 -16.57
CA LEU A 18 -40.97 57.56 -16.86
C LEU A 18 -39.75 57.51 -15.95
N ASP A 19 -39.92 56.83 -14.82
CA ASP A 19 -38.86 56.40 -13.89
C ASP A 19 -37.54 56.15 -14.63
N ALA A 20 -36.56 57.01 -14.40
CA ALA A 20 -35.16 56.77 -14.81
C ALA A 20 -34.63 55.45 -14.21
N ASP A 21 -35.24 54.96 -13.12
CA ASP A 21 -34.94 53.68 -12.49
C ASP A 21 -35.42 52.46 -13.31
N LYS A 22 -36.46 52.59 -14.14
CA LYS A 22 -36.94 51.48 -15.00
C LYS A 22 -36.16 51.32 -16.30
N VAL A 23 -35.43 52.34 -16.73
CA VAL A 23 -34.56 52.25 -17.92
C VAL A 23 -33.20 51.62 -17.57
N LEU A 24 -32.76 51.71 -16.32
CA LEU A 24 -31.50 51.11 -15.85
C LEU A 24 -31.67 49.69 -15.27
N LEU A 25 -32.89 49.24 -14.94
CA LEU A 25 -33.17 47.85 -14.52
C LEU A 25 -33.33 46.87 -15.69
N GLN A 26 -33.02 47.30 -16.92
CA GLN A 26 -33.07 46.48 -18.13
C GLN A 26 -31.71 45.89 -18.54
N PHE A 27 -30.72 45.77 -17.64
CA PHE A 27 -29.44 45.09 -17.91
C PHE A 27 -29.54 43.55 -17.91
N GLY A 28 -30.63 43.02 -18.45
CA GLY A 28 -30.82 41.61 -18.81
C GLY A 28 -30.70 41.33 -20.31
N LYS A 29 -30.83 42.35 -21.17
CA LYS A 29 -30.72 42.21 -22.63
C LYS A 29 -29.98 43.42 -23.23
N CYS A 30 -28.75 43.17 -23.69
CA CYS A 30 -27.97 43.94 -24.67
C CYS A 30 -27.77 45.43 -24.43
N GLY A 31 -26.60 45.76 -23.88
CA GLY A 31 -26.09 47.12 -23.88
C GLY A 31 -24.59 47.13 -23.68
N SER A 32 -23.81 46.97 -24.76
CA SER A 32 -22.43 47.45 -24.78
C SER A 32 -22.05 47.88 -26.20
N TYR A 33 -22.26 49.16 -26.52
CA TYR A 33 -21.84 49.77 -27.80
C TYR A 33 -20.31 49.84 -27.97
N GLN A 34 -19.54 49.44 -26.96
CA GLN A 34 -18.09 49.40 -27.00
C GLN A 34 -17.63 48.01 -27.47
N PHE A 35 -16.69 47.97 -28.41
CA PHE A 35 -16.28 46.77 -29.16
C PHE A 35 -17.34 46.14 -30.07
N GLY A 36 -18.50 46.77 -30.28
CA GLY A 36 -19.54 46.28 -31.20
C GLY A 36 -20.29 45.03 -30.71
N ILE A 37 -20.36 44.83 -29.39
CA ILE A 37 -21.03 43.67 -28.78
C ILE A 37 -22.54 43.96 -28.70
N ASN A 38 -23.30 43.32 -29.59
CA ASN A 38 -24.75 43.44 -29.72
C ASN A 38 -25.46 42.16 -29.22
N CYS A 39 -26.80 42.16 -29.18
CA CYS A 39 -27.59 40.98 -28.81
C CYS A 39 -27.25 39.71 -29.57
N GLU A 40 -26.96 39.85 -30.86
CA GLU A 40 -26.66 38.73 -31.76
C GLU A 40 -25.30 38.09 -31.44
N ASN A 41 -24.37 38.87 -30.90
CA ASN A 41 -23.00 38.43 -30.58
C ASN A 41 -22.76 38.28 -29.07
N LYS A 42 -23.78 37.87 -28.30
CA LYS A 42 -23.65 37.66 -26.85
C LYS A 42 -22.58 36.64 -26.48
N TYR A 43 -22.30 35.67 -27.36
CA TYR A 43 -21.25 34.66 -27.19
C TYR A 43 -19.83 35.26 -27.01
N LEU A 44 -19.60 36.52 -27.44
CA LEU A 44 -18.34 37.23 -27.19
C LEU A 44 -18.10 37.50 -25.69
N LEU A 45 -19.14 37.56 -24.86
CA LEU A 45 -18.97 37.66 -23.40
C LEU A 45 -18.45 36.33 -22.83
N ASP A 46 -18.95 35.20 -23.33
CA ASP A 46 -18.51 33.87 -22.93
C ASP A 46 -17.06 33.62 -23.36
N HIS A 47 -16.66 34.08 -24.55
CA HIS A 47 -15.26 34.06 -25.00
C HIS A 47 -14.34 34.89 -24.11
N ALA A 48 -14.81 36.01 -23.54
CA ALA A 48 -14.01 36.79 -22.61
C ALA A 48 -13.77 36.03 -21.30
N SER A 49 -14.79 35.41 -20.72
CA SER A 49 -14.63 34.54 -19.55
C SER A 49 -13.78 33.30 -19.87
N GLY A 50 -14.01 32.67 -21.01
CA GLY A 50 -13.27 31.52 -21.50
C GLY A 50 -11.79 31.83 -21.76
N ALA A 51 -11.45 32.99 -22.31
CA ALA A 51 -10.05 33.39 -22.52
C ALA A 51 -9.27 33.52 -21.21
N PHE A 52 -9.91 34.03 -20.15
CA PHE A 52 -9.30 34.07 -18.81
C PHE A 52 -9.05 32.65 -18.27
N MET A 53 -10.06 31.78 -18.30
CA MET A 53 -9.95 30.40 -17.80
C MET A 53 -8.96 29.56 -18.61
N PHE A 54 -8.93 29.75 -19.93
CA PHE A 54 -7.95 29.10 -20.80
C PHE A 54 -6.52 29.58 -20.53
N GLY A 55 -6.37 30.84 -20.07
CA GLY A 55 -5.10 31.34 -19.53
C GLY A 55 -4.61 30.51 -18.33
N ASN A 56 -5.50 30.22 -17.38
CA ASN A 56 -5.19 29.41 -16.20
C ASN A 56 -4.62 28.03 -16.56
N LEU A 57 -5.21 27.40 -17.59
CA LEU A 57 -4.81 26.09 -18.09
C LEU A 57 -3.34 26.05 -18.51
N VAL A 58 -2.88 27.01 -19.31
CA VAL A 58 -1.54 26.95 -19.95
C VAL A 58 -0.40 27.23 -18.96
N ALA A 59 -0.65 28.03 -17.93
CA ALA A 59 0.42 28.60 -17.11
C ALA A 59 0.76 27.82 -15.84
N SER A 60 -0.15 26.97 -15.35
CA SER A 60 -0.03 26.31 -14.04
C SER A 60 1.21 25.43 -13.90
N THR A 61 1.43 24.47 -14.81
CA THR A 61 2.63 23.60 -14.80
C THR A 61 3.92 24.37 -15.07
N LEU A 62 3.88 25.35 -15.98
CA LEU A 62 5.05 26.18 -16.29
C LEU A 62 5.47 27.01 -15.08
N ALA A 63 4.52 27.63 -14.38
CA ALA A 63 4.77 28.44 -13.20
C ALA A 63 5.35 27.61 -12.06
N THR A 64 4.83 26.40 -11.80
CA THR A 64 5.40 25.53 -10.74
C THR A 64 6.80 25.03 -11.10
N TYR A 65 7.07 24.72 -12.36
CA TYR A 65 8.42 24.40 -12.84
C TYR A 65 9.40 25.57 -12.63
N LEU A 66 8.98 26.79 -12.98
CA LEU A 66 9.80 28.00 -12.76
C LEU A 66 10.01 28.27 -11.28
N ALA A 67 8.99 28.06 -10.45
CA ALA A 67 9.06 28.23 -8.99
C ALA A 67 10.05 27.26 -8.34
N ASP A 68 10.14 26.02 -8.82
CA ASP A 68 11.13 25.06 -8.35
C ASP A 68 12.56 25.48 -8.73
N ARG A 69 12.74 26.00 -9.95
CA ARG A 69 14.06 26.35 -10.48
C ARG A 69 14.61 27.68 -9.96
N TYR A 70 13.80 28.72 -9.95
CA TYR A 70 14.22 30.10 -9.67
C TYR A 70 13.83 30.61 -8.28
N GLY A 71 13.05 29.84 -7.53
CA GLY A 71 12.55 30.25 -6.22
C GLY A 71 11.06 30.55 -6.26
N ARG A 72 10.38 30.19 -5.16
CA ARG A 72 8.93 30.28 -5.06
C ARG A 72 8.52 31.74 -4.84
N ARG A 73 9.28 32.49 -4.05
CA ARG A 73 9.06 33.92 -3.80
C ARG A 73 9.10 34.74 -5.08
N MET A 74 10.17 34.64 -5.87
CA MET A 74 10.33 35.50 -7.05
C MET A 74 9.28 35.16 -8.11
N THR A 75 9.00 33.87 -8.31
CA THR A 75 7.97 33.43 -9.26
C THR A 75 6.58 33.93 -8.86
N PHE A 76 6.25 33.90 -7.57
CA PHE A 76 5.00 34.46 -7.05
C PHE A 76 4.91 35.99 -7.28
N LEU A 77 5.95 36.75 -6.91
CA LEU A 77 5.97 38.22 -7.05
C LEU A 77 5.91 38.66 -8.52
N LEU A 78 6.69 38.03 -9.41
CA LEU A 78 6.66 38.33 -10.83
C LEU A 78 5.28 38.05 -11.45
N SER A 79 4.65 36.94 -11.06
CA SER A 79 3.30 36.61 -11.50
C SER A 79 2.27 37.64 -11.00
N LEU A 80 2.40 38.09 -9.75
CA LEU A 80 1.55 39.10 -9.13
C LEU A 80 1.63 40.46 -9.86
N TRP A 81 2.84 40.92 -10.13
CA TRP A 81 3.05 42.18 -10.85
C TRP A 81 2.61 42.07 -12.30
N PHE A 82 2.85 40.93 -12.94
CA PHE A 82 2.41 40.69 -14.31
C PHE A 82 0.87 40.68 -14.43
N THR A 83 0.15 40.00 -13.53
CA THR A 83 -1.33 40.05 -13.49
C THR A 83 -1.85 41.47 -13.32
N THR A 84 -1.23 42.24 -12.43
CA THR A 84 -1.60 43.65 -12.19
C THR A 84 -1.40 44.50 -13.45
N ALA A 85 -0.25 44.36 -14.12
CA ALA A 85 0.06 45.07 -15.35
C ALA A 85 -0.88 44.69 -16.52
N MET A 86 -1.15 43.40 -16.72
CA MET A 86 -2.07 42.93 -17.76
C MET A 86 -3.51 43.36 -17.49
N SER A 87 -3.94 43.34 -16.23
CA SER A 87 -5.28 43.80 -15.84
C SER A 87 -5.44 45.32 -15.99
N PHE A 88 -4.38 46.09 -15.76
CA PHE A 88 -4.35 47.52 -16.12
C PHE A 88 -4.45 47.72 -17.64
N ALA A 89 -3.72 46.92 -18.42
CA ALA A 89 -3.77 46.97 -19.88
C ALA A 89 -5.16 46.62 -20.46
N CYS A 90 -5.90 45.71 -19.81
CA CYS A 90 -7.30 45.40 -20.16
C CYS A 90 -8.20 46.65 -20.18
N ALA A 91 -8.04 47.55 -19.21
CA ALA A 91 -8.85 48.78 -19.12
C ALA A 91 -8.63 49.74 -20.31
N TYR A 92 -7.44 49.71 -20.92
CA TYR A 92 -7.06 50.59 -22.03
C TYR A 92 -7.14 49.92 -23.41
N SER A 93 -7.52 48.64 -23.47
CA SER A 93 -7.62 47.90 -24.73
C SER A 93 -8.48 48.64 -25.79
N PRO A 94 -7.96 48.91 -27.00
CA PRO A 94 -8.69 49.61 -28.05
C PRO A 94 -9.55 48.66 -28.90
N THR A 95 -9.20 47.37 -28.94
CA THR A 95 -9.90 46.33 -29.70
C THR A 95 -10.24 45.13 -28.81
N TYR A 96 -11.31 44.42 -29.16
CA TYR A 96 -11.75 43.22 -28.44
C TYR A 96 -10.71 42.10 -28.47
N SER A 97 -10.01 41.89 -29.60
CA SER A 97 -8.95 40.89 -29.69
C SER A 97 -7.80 41.18 -28.74
N LEU A 98 -7.38 42.46 -28.62
CA LEU A 98 -6.33 42.83 -27.67
C LEU A 98 -6.79 42.70 -26.22
N PHE A 99 -8.06 43.02 -25.95
CA PHE A 99 -8.69 42.76 -24.66
C PHE A 99 -8.63 41.26 -24.29
N LEU A 100 -8.96 40.36 -25.23
CA LEU A 100 -8.86 38.91 -25.01
C LEU A 100 -7.43 38.45 -24.72
N VAL A 101 -6.44 38.98 -25.44
CA VAL A 101 -5.02 38.64 -25.22
C VAL A 101 -4.58 39.06 -23.82
N PHE A 102 -4.85 40.29 -23.40
CA PHE A 102 -4.50 40.75 -22.04
C PHE A 102 -5.25 39.97 -20.96
N ARG A 103 -6.49 39.59 -21.23
CA ARG A 103 -7.31 38.80 -20.31
C ARG A 103 -6.79 37.36 -20.17
N PHE A 104 -6.36 36.74 -21.27
CA PHE A 104 -5.67 35.45 -21.26
C PHE A 104 -4.37 35.51 -20.46
N LEU A 105 -3.54 36.53 -20.70
CA LEU A 105 -2.28 36.72 -19.98
C LEU A 105 -2.50 36.99 -18.48
N SER A 106 -3.55 37.74 -18.13
CA SER A 106 -3.95 37.97 -16.73
C SER A 106 -4.43 36.70 -16.04
N GLY A 107 -5.20 35.84 -16.72
CA GLY A 107 -5.60 34.53 -16.19
C GLY A 107 -4.40 33.61 -15.96
N ALA A 108 -3.52 33.50 -16.96
CA ALA A 108 -2.28 32.73 -16.88
C ALA A 108 -1.45 33.06 -15.63
N SER A 109 -1.16 34.35 -15.39
CA SER A 109 -0.42 34.76 -14.20
C SER A 109 -1.26 34.74 -12.93
N GLY A 110 -2.58 34.94 -13.02
CA GLY A 110 -3.53 34.77 -11.91
C GLY A 110 -3.45 33.37 -11.31
N GLN A 111 -3.46 32.34 -12.16
CA GLN A 111 -3.35 30.96 -11.73
C GLN A 111 -1.97 30.64 -11.14
N ALA A 112 -0.90 31.21 -11.70
CA ALA A 112 0.45 31.07 -11.16
C ALA A 112 0.54 31.59 -9.72
N ILE A 113 -0.12 32.72 -9.41
CA ILE A 113 -0.20 33.28 -8.05
C ILE A 113 -0.91 32.31 -7.11
N LEU A 114 -2.06 31.76 -7.52
CA LEU A 114 -2.85 30.84 -6.70
C LEU A 114 -2.07 29.57 -6.36
N ILE A 115 -1.48 28.91 -7.35
CA ILE A 115 -0.78 27.63 -7.15
C ILE A 115 0.52 27.82 -6.38
N VAL A 116 1.38 28.74 -6.81
CA VAL A 116 2.68 28.96 -6.15
C VAL A 116 2.47 29.50 -4.73
N GLY A 117 1.50 30.41 -4.55
CA GLY A 117 1.12 30.92 -3.23
C GLY A 117 0.58 29.83 -2.31
N TYR A 118 -0.25 28.93 -2.82
CA TYR A 118 -0.75 27.78 -2.08
C TYR A 118 0.39 26.88 -1.58
N VAL A 119 1.31 26.50 -2.47
CA VAL A 119 2.44 25.62 -2.13
C VAL A 119 3.37 26.25 -1.11
N VAL A 120 3.71 27.54 -1.25
CA VAL A 120 4.53 28.26 -0.27
C VAL A 120 3.87 28.24 1.11
N THR A 121 2.55 28.42 1.17
CA THR A 121 1.81 28.41 2.43
C THR A 121 1.84 27.04 3.09
N VAL A 122 1.58 25.97 2.34
CA VAL A 122 1.60 24.57 2.84
C VAL A 122 2.99 24.13 3.28
N GLU A 123 4.05 24.62 2.62
CA GLU A 123 5.45 24.37 3.00
C GLU A 123 5.90 25.19 4.21
N SER A 124 5.30 26.36 4.43
CA SER A 124 5.68 27.27 5.53
C SER A 124 4.96 26.97 6.85
N VAL A 125 3.83 26.27 6.78
CA VAL A 125 2.96 25.99 7.93
C VAL A 125 3.02 24.52 8.33
N ALA A 126 3.08 24.25 9.64
CA ALA A 126 3.05 22.89 10.18
C ALA A 126 1.74 22.17 9.83
N THR A 127 1.80 20.84 9.67
CA THR A 127 0.68 19.99 9.24
C THR A 127 -0.59 20.17 10.08
N SER A 128 -0.45 20.41 11.38
CA SER A 128 -1.56 20.65 12.31
C SER A 128 -2.33 21.94 12.06
N PHE A 129 -1.73 22.93 11.42
CA PHE A 129 -2.33 24.26 11.18
C PHE A 129 -2.77 24.46 9.72
N ARG A 130 -2.56 23.47 8.84
CA ARG A 130 -2.90 23.58 7.41
C ARG A 130 -4.39 23.75 7.15
N SER A 131 -5.26 23.23 8.03
CA SER A 131 -6.72 23.40 7.90
C SER A 131 -7.16 24.87 8.01
N ILE A 132 -6.41 25.74 8.69
CA ILE A 132 -6.70 27.18 8.82
C ILE A 132 -6.61 27.89 7.46
N GLN A 133 -5.78 27.37 6.54
CA GLN A 133 -5.61 27.94 5.21
C GLN A 133 -6.93 28.01 4.44
N ALA A 134 -7.84 27.03 4.63
CA ALA A 134 -9.17 27.03 4.03
C ALA A 134 -9.98 28.27 4.43
N LEU A 135 -9.96 28.61 5.72
CA LEU A 135 -10.68 29.78 6.25
C LEU A 135 -10.08 31.08 5.72
N ILE A 136 -8.75 31.21 5.78
CA ILE A 136 -8.06 32.43 5.30
C ILE A 136 -8.36 32.66 3.82
N ASN A 137 -8.27 31.62 2.99
CA ASN A 137 -8.55 31.72 1.57
C ASN A 137 -10.00 32.14 1.30
N SER A 138 -10.96 31.55 2.02
CA SER A 138 -12.38 31.90 1.91
C SER A 138 -12.63 33.37 2.28
N LEU A 139 -12.03 33.86 3.37
CA LEU A 139 -12.18 35.25 3.79
C LEU A 139 -11.60 36.25 2.77
N VAL A 140 -10.40 35.98 2.25
CA VAL A 140 -9.76 36.84 1.24
C VAL A 140 -10.55 36.84 -0.07
N TRP A 141 -11.06 35.68 -0.48
CA TRP A 141 -11.89 35.54 -1.68
C TRP A 141 -13.21 36.32 -1.56
N VAL A 142 -13.93 36.17 -0.44
CA VAL A 142 -15.18 36.89 -0.18
C VAL A 142 -14.94 38.40 -0.10
N LEU A 143 -13.86 38.84 0.55
CA LEU A 143 -13.48 40.25 0.58
C LEU A 143 -13.32 40.81 -0.84
N GLY A 144 -12.64 40.09 -1.72
CA GLY A 144 -12.48 40.47 -3.13
C GLY A 144 -13.83 40.60 -3.84
N ILE A 145 -14.72 39.61 -3.70
CA ILE A 145 -16.05 39.62 -4.31
C ILE A 145 -16.88 40.82 -3.81
N PHE A 146 -16.89 41.06 -2.50
CA PHE A 146 -17.65 42.15 -1.89
C PHE A 146 -17.14 43.52 -2.36
N VAL A 147 -15.81 43.72 -2.40
CA VAL A 147 -15.22 44.98 -2.88
C VAL A 147 -15.63 45.23 -4.33
N VAL A 148 -15.55 44.23 -5.21
CA VAL A 148 -15.98 44.38 -6.62
C VAL A 148 -17.48 44.66 -6.71
N GLY A 149 -18.31 43.95 -5.95
CA GLY A 149 -19.77 44.15 -5.94
C GLY A 149 -20.17 45.55 -5.48
N ILE A 150 -19.52 46.07 -4.42
CA ILE A 150 -19.74 47.42 -3.92
C ILE A 150 -19.29 48.45 -4.96
N LEU A 151 -18.10 48.30 -5.54
CA LEU A 151 -17.60 49.22 -6.56
C LEU A 151 -18.51 49.25 -7.80
N TYR A 152 -19.04 48.10 -8.21
CA TYR A 152 -19.97 48.01 -9.34
C TYR A 152 -21.25 48.85 -9.13
N GLN A 153 -21.73 48.98 -7.88
CA GLN A 153 -22.91 49.81 -7.57
C GLN A 153 -22.68 51.30 -7.84
N PHE A 154 -21.43 51.77 -7.78
CA PHE A 154 -21.08 53.18 -7.98
C PHE A 154 -20.44 53.46 -9.33
N ILE A 155 -19.78 52.46 -9.95
CA ILE A 155 -18.99 52.62 -11.17
C ILE A 155 -19.58 51.74 -12.28
N LEU A 156 -20.42 52.36 -13.11
CA LEU A 156 -21.07 51.69 -14.24
C LEU A 156 -20.14 51.49 -15.45
N ASN A 157 -19.09 52.30 -15.56
CA ASN A 157 -18.12 52.17 -16.65
C ASN A 157 -17.09 51.08 -16.33
N TRP A 158 -17.13 50.00 -17.10
CA TRP A 158 -16.27 48.83 -16.88
C TRP A 158 -14.77 49.17 -16.89
N ARG A 159 -14.30 50.15 -17.68
CA ARG A 159 -12.86 50.51 -17.71
C ARG A 159 -12.41 51.12 -16.39
N TYR A 160 -13.18 52.05 -15.85
CA TYR A 160 -12.91 52.65 -14.54
C TYR A 160 -13.05 51.62 -13.41
N LEU A 161 -14.01 50.69 -13.54
CA LEU A 161 -14.14 49.58 -12.60
C LEU A 161 -12.88 48.69 -12.59
N TYR A 162 -12.32 48.35 -13.76
CA TYR A 162 -11.03 47.64 -13.84
C TYR A 162 -9.90 48.41 -13.16
N LEU A 163 -9.80 49.72 -13.41
CA LEU A 163 -8.75 50.54 -12.80
C LEU A 163 -8.85 50.56 -11.27
N CYS A 164 -10.05 50.71 -10.73
CA CYS A 164 -10.27 50.67 -9.28
C CYS A 164 -9.95 49.30 -8.66
N VAL A 165 -10.28 48.20 -9.35
CA VAL A 165 -9.98 46.84 -8.88
C VAL A 165 -8.48 46.53 -8.93
N VAL A 166 -7.76 47.08 -9.92
CA VAL A 166 -6.31 46.87 -10.09
C VAL A 166 -5.49 47.76 -9.15
N PHE A 167 -6.04 48.89 -8.69
CA PHE A 167 -5.33 49.87 -7.86
C PHE A 167 -4.68 49.28 -6.60
N PRO A 168 -5.35 48.43 -5.78
CA PRO A 168 -4.70 47.74 -4.66
C PRO A 168 -3.48 46.89 -5.07
N GLY A 169 -3.48 46.35 -6.29
CA GLY A 169 -2.39 45.56 -6.84
C GLY A 169 -1.08 46.35 -6.96
N LEU A 170 -1.12 47.68 -7.11
CA LEU A 170 0.09 48.51 -7.17
C LEU A 170 0.87 48.52 -5.86
N PHE A 171 0.19 48.40 -4.72
CA PHE A 171 0.85 48.33 -3.41
C PHE A 171 1.60 47.02 -3.18
N THR A 172 1.33 45.99 -3.99
CA THR A 172 2.02 44.68 -3.88
C THR A 172 3.49 44.74 -4.30
N LEU A 173 3.96 45.83 -4.93
CA LEU A 173 5.40 46.08 -5.13
C LEU A 173 6.15 46.09 -3.79
N SER A 174 5.50 46.57 -2.72
CA SER A 174 6.07 46.56 -1.38
C SER A 174 6.31 45.15 -0.81
N TYR A 175 5.62 44.14 -1.33
CA TYR A 175 5.78 42.76 -0.86
C TYR A 175 7.15 42.19 -1.18
N TYR A 176 7.89 42.80 -2.12
CA TYR A 176 9.29 42.45 -2.36
C TYR A 176 10.12 42.50 -1.08
N TRP A 177 9.87 43.43 -0.16
CA TRP A 177 10.65 43.53 1.08
C TRP A 177 10.15 42.62 2.21
N ALA A 178 8.85 42.29 2.22
CA ALA A 178 8.22 41.58 3.32
C ALA A 178 8.18 40.05 3.13
N PHE A 179 8.10 39.56 1.89
CA PHE A 179 7.82 38.15 1.63
C PHE A 179 9.09 37.28 1.70
N PRO A 180 9.16 36.26 2.56
CA PRO A 180 10.32 35.36 2.64
C PRO A 180 10.33 34.31 1.51
N GLU A 181 11.46 33.62 1.33
CA GLU A 181 11.57 32.46 0.43
C GLU A 181 11.17 31.17 1.17
N SER A 182 10.69 30.15 0.44
CA SER A 182 10.34 28.84 1.02
C SER A 182 11.56 28.19 1.69
N LEU A 183 11.40 27.77 2.95
CA LEU A 183 12.44 27.06 3.70
C LEU A 183 12.87 25.76 2.98
N HIS A 184 11.92 25.04 2.38
CA HIS A 184 12.20 23.82 1.64
C HIS A 184 13.06 24.08 0.39
N TRP A 185 12.81 25.20 -0.30
CA TRP A 185 13.66 25.64 -1.43
C TRP A 185 15.09 25.93 -0.99
N LEU A 186 15.25 26.69 0.11
CA LEU A 186 16.54 27.09 0.64
C LEU A 186 17.39 25.87 1.05
N ILE A 187 16.77 24.87 1.69
CA ILE A 187 17.42 23.61 2.06
C ILE A 187 17.84 22.84 0.80
N THR A 188 16.94 22.72 -0.18
CA THR A 188 17.19 21.97 -1.42
C THR A 188 18.32 22.57 -2.26
N ASN A 189 18.42 23.90 -2.31
CA ASN A 189 19.48 24.62 -3.02
C ASN A 189 20.72 24.90 -2.17
N LYS A 190 20.81 24.34 -0.96
CA LYS A 190 21.99 24.43 -0.07
C LYS A 190 22.35 25.88 0.32
N GLU A 191 21.36 26.75 0.46
CA GLU A 191 21.50 28.15 0.88
C GLU A 191 21.62 28.25 2.42
N THR A 192 22.68 27.67 2.99
CA THR A 192 22.84 27.46 4.44
C THR A 192 22.77 28.73 5.28
N GLU A 193 23.29 29.85 4.79
CA GLU A 193 23.26 31.14 5.48
C GLU A 193 21.82 31.66 5.67
N LYS A 194 21.00 31.58 4.61
CA LYS A 194 19.60 31.99 4.65
C LYS A 194 18.77 31.05 5.52
N VAL A 195 19.07 29.74 5.49
CA VAL A 195 18.44 28.76 6.38
C VAL A 195 18.76 29.06 7.84
N GLN A 196 20.01 29.37 8.18
CA GLN A 196 20.41 29.75 9.54
C GLN A 196 19.68 31.00 10.01
N LYS A 197 19.58 32.03 9.15
CA LYS A 197 18.85 33.26 9.47
C LYS A 197 17.36 33.01 9.72
N TYR A 198 16.74 32.17 8.88
CA TYR A 198 15.34 31.75 9.05
C TYR A 198 15.11 31.02 10.37
N LEU A 199 16.02 30.10 10.72
CA LEU A 199 15.94 29.34 11.96
C LEU A 199 16.16 30.20 13.19
N ASN A 200 17.15 31.10 13.19
CA ASN A 200 17.37 32.02 14.31
C ASN A 200 16.12 32.87 14.60
N LEU A 201 15.44 33.34 13.55
CA LEU A 201 14.19 34.07 13.68
C LEU A 201 13.06 33.19 14.23
N SER A 202 12.92 31.96 13.71
CA SER A 202 11.90 31.02 14.20
C SER A 202 12.14 30.59 15.65
N GLN A 203 13.39 30.36 16.04
CA GLN A 203 13.80 30.05 17.42
C GLN A 203 13.52 31.23 18.36
N TYR A 204 13.76 32.45 17.91
CA TYR A 204 13.45 33.66 18.66
C TYR A 204 11.94 33.82 18.90
N VAL A 205 11.13 33.64 17.85
CA VAL A 205 9.66 33.79 17.93
C VAL A 205 9.03 32.64 18.73
N ASN A 206 9.40 31.39 18.45
CA ASN A 206 8.79 30.21 19.06
C ASN A 206 9.41 29.84 20.41
N ARG A 207 10.50 30.50 20.82
CA ARG A 207 11.26 30.22 22.05
C ARG A 207 11.73 28.77 22.16
N THR A 208 12.06 28.14 21.04
CA THR A 208 12.57 26.77 20.95
C THR A 208 13.99 26.75 20.38
N LYS A 209 14.79 25.74 20.74
CA LYS A 209 16.13 25.52 20.15
C LYS A 209 16.10 24.30 19.24
N VAL A 210 16.59 24.46 18.02
CA VAL A 210 16.69 23.41 17.00
C VAL A 210 18.16 23.24 16.65
N ASN A 211 18.68 22.02 16.75
CA ASN A 211 20.09 21.75 16.53
C ASN A 211 20.35 21.46 15.03
N LEU A 212 20.98 22.40 14.33
CA LEU A 212 21.19 22.32 12.88
C LEU A 212 22.17 21.22 12.44
N GLU A 213 23.18 20.93 13.27
CA GLU A 213 24.20 19.93 12.96
C GLU A 213 23.59 18.52 12.89
N GLU A 214 22.54 18.26 13.68
CA GLU A 214 21.79 17.00 13.66
C GLU A 214 21.01 16.84 12.33
N CYS A 215 20.41 17.93 11.82
CA CYS A 215 19.71 17.93 10.52
C CYS A 215 20.64 17.86 9.30
N GLN A 216 21.85 18.44 9.40
CA GLN A 216 22.84 18.42 8.30
C GLN A 216 23.55 17.07 8.19
N ASN A 217 23.79 16.37 9.30
CA ASN A 217 24.39 15.03 9.29
C ASN A 217 23.48 13.98 8.61
N ASP A 218 22.16 14.12 8.72
CA ASP A 218 21.17 13.35 7.96
C ASP A 218 21.25 13.61 6.44
N SER A 219 21.53 14.86 6.04
CA SER A 219 21.66 15.26 4.63
C SER A 219 22.93 14.71 3.98
N ASN A 220 24.01 14.53 4.76
CA ASN A 220 25.26 13.95 4.28
C ASN A 220 25.19 12.41 4.14
N GLN A 221 24.35 11.71 4.93
CA GLN A 221 24.05 10.28 4.72
C GLN A 221 23.02 10.03 3.60
N THR A 222 22.25 11.05 3.19
CA THR A 222 21.28 11.01 2.10
C THR A 222 21.85 11.56 0.78
N ASN A 223 23.14 11.37 0.52
CA ASN A 223 23.66 11.20 -0.85
C ASN A 223 23.17 9.87 -1.47
N LYS A 224 21.90 9.50 -1.26
CA LYS A 224 21.17 8.78 -2.31
C LYS A 224 21.30 9.69 -3.52
N ILE A 225 21.74 9.13 -4.65
CA ILE A 225 21.67 9.78 -5.94
C ILE A 225 20.26 10.35 -6.07
N ARG A 226 20.06 11.66 -5.83
CA ARG A 226 18.86 12.38 -6.23
C ARG A 226 18.91 12.35 -7.74
N VAL A 227 18.39 11.27 -8.32
CA VAL A 227 18.16 11.20 -9.75
C VAL A 227 17.28 12.41 -10.05
N LYS A 228 17.79 13.35 -10.84
CA LYS A 228 16.96 14.38 -11.46
C LYS A 228 15.98 13.63 -12.36
N ARG A 229 14.85 13.23 -11.79
CA ARG A 229 13.77 12.59 -12.54
C ARG A 229 13.22 13.63 -13.50
N ASN A 230 13.15 13.27 -14.77
CA ASN A 230 12.66 14.16 -15.82
C ASN A 230 11.14 14.32 -15.69
N PHE A 231 10.59 15.37 -16.31
CA PHE A 231 9.14 15.61 -16.44
C PHE A 231 8.33 14.37 -16.89
N LEU A 232 8.97 13.47 -17.66
CA LEU A 232 8.41 12.22 -18.17
C LEU A 232 8.51 11.03 -17.20
N ASP A 233 9.41 11.08 -16.20
CA ASP A 233 9.51 10.04 -15.14
C ASP A 233 8.43 10.20 -14.07
N LEU A 234 7.70 11.32 -14.10
CA LEU A 234 6.48 11.50 -13.30
C LEU A 234 5.42 10.59 -13.90
N SER A 235 5.39 9.33 -13.45
CA SER A 235 4.52 8.27 -13.96
C SER A 235 3.05 8.74 -14.04
N LEU A 236 2.66 9.23 -15.22
CA LEU A 236 1.34 9.75 -15.58
C LEU A 236 0.21 8.72 -15.33
N PHE A 237 0.55 7.45 -15.12
CA PHE A 237 -0.37 6.35 -14.88
C PHE A 237 -0.71 6.06 -13.40
N LYS A 238 0.01 6.64 -12.41
CA LYS A 238 -0.32 6.44 -10.98
C LYS A 238 -1.38 7.40 -10.44
N TYR A 239 -1.82 8.38 -11.25
CA TYR A 239 -2.67 9.50 -10.85
C TYR A 239 -3.99 9.71 -11.62
N PRO A 240 -4.53 8.78 -12.45
CA PRO A 240 -5.71 9.07 -13.28
C PRO A 240 -6.93 9.46 -12.44
N THR A 241 -7.07 8.86 -11.25
CA THR A 241 -8.13 9.19 -10.29
C THR A 241 -8.07 10.65 -9.83
N THR A 242 -6.87 11.16 -9.52
CA THR A 242 -6.67 12.55 -9.08
C THR A 242 -6.91 13.57 -10.19
N PHE A 243 -6.58 13.22 -11.44
CA PHE A 243 -6.83 14.09 -12.59
C PHE A 243 -8.32 14.23 -12.88
N ILE A 244 -9.05 13.12 -12.92
CA ILE A 244 -10.50 13.12 -13.16
C ILE A 244 -11.20 13.85 -12.02
N LEU A 245 -10.84 13.57 -10.76
CA LEU A 245 -11.38 14.27 -9.61
C LEU A 245 -11.16 15.80 -9.71
N SER A 246 -9.95 16.24 -10.09
CA SER A 246 -9.62 17.66 -10.23
C SER A 246 -10.41 18.36 -11.36
N VAL A 247 -10.58 17.71 -12.51
CA VAL A 247 -11.38 18.23 -13.65
C VAL A 247 -12.82 18.47 -13.21
N VAL A 248 -13.43 17.47 -12.59
CA VAL A 248 -14.84 17.52 -12.20
C VAL A 248 -15.05 18.57 -11.11
N LEU A 249 -14.18 18.63 -10.10
CA LEU A 249 -14.29 19.62 -9.02
C LEU A 249 -14.17 21.06 -9.53
N ASN A 250 -13.21 21.33 -10.42
CA ASN A 250 -13.06 22.65 -11.02
C ASN A 250 -14.27 23.03 -11.88
N PHE A 251 -14.77 22.09 -12.69
CA PHE A 251 -15.98 22.32 -13.49
C PHE A 251 -17.16 22.70 -12.60
N VAL A 252 -17.47 21.87 -11.60
CA VAL A 252 -18.62 22.07 -10.70
C VAL A 252 -18.49 23.37 -9.91
N TYR A 253 -17.31 23.70 -9.38
CA TYR A 253 -17.10 24.94 -8.63
C TYR A 253 -17.37 26.18 -9.48
N TRP A 254 -16.81 26.23 -10.69
CA TRP A 254 -16.96 27.39 -11.56
C TRP A 254 -18.36 27.51 -12.14
N VAL A 255 -19.01 26.41 -12.49
CA VAL A 255 -20.42 26.42 -12.93
C VAL A 255 -21.33 27.00 -11.85
N LEU A 256 -21.25 26.50 -10.61
CA LEU A 256 -22.08 27.01 -9.51
C LEU A 256 -21.81 28.49 -9.22
N THR A 257 -20.55 28.91 -9.34
CA THR A 257 -20.16 30.30 -9.13
C THR A 257 -20.69 31.21 -10.23
N LEU A 258 -20.66 30.78 -11.50
CA LEU A 258 -21.25 31.54 -12.61
C LEU A 258 -22.79 31.60 -12.53
N HIS A 259 -23.45 30.52 -12.12
CA HIS A 259 -24.91 30.45 -11.91
C HIS A 259 -25.40 31.15 -10.64
N SER A 260 -24.50 31.55 -9.74
CA SER A 260 -24.87 32.16 -8.47
C SER A 260 -25.66 33.46 -8.59
N VAL A 261 -25.42 34.20 -9.68
CA VAL A 261 -26.10 35.47 -9.96
C VAL A 261 -27.57 35.24 -10.33
N ASP A 262 -27.91 34.04 -10.84
CA ASP A 262 -29.26 33.67 -11.28
C ASP A 262 -30.07 32.98 -10.16
N MET A 263 -29.53 32.87 -8.93
CA MET A 263 -30.21 32.23 -7.80
C MET A 263 -31.40 33.04 -7.26
N HIS A 264 -31.42 34.36 -7.51
CA HIS A 264 -32.42 35.30 -6.99
C HIS A 264 -32.88 36.26 -8.09
N GLU A 265 -34.10 36.80 -8.00
CA GLU A 265 -34.66 37.73 -8.99
C GLU A 265 -33.78 38.98 -9.15
N ASN A 266 -33.33 39.54 -8.03
CA ASN A 266 -32.29 40.56 -8.01
C ASN A 266 -30.90 39.93 -8.07
N ARG A 267 -30.24 40.09 -9.21
CA ARG A 267 -28.89 39.58 -9.51
C ARG A 267 -27.82 40.00 -8.50
N MET A 268 -27.87 41.24 -8.00
CA MET A 268 -26.90 41.72 -7.01
C MET A 268 -27.08 41.03 -5.67
N VAL A 269 -28.34 40.81 -5.26
CA VAL A 269 -28.64 40.07 -4.03
C VAL A 269 -28.14 38.62 -4.16
N GLY A 270 -28.37 37.96 -5.30
CA GLY A 270 -27.83 36.63 -5.57
C GLY A 270 -26.29 36.58 -5.48
N PHE A 271 -25.62 37.55 -6.10
CA PHE A 271 -24.15 37.68 -6.07
C PHE A 271 -23.59 37.84 -4.65
N PHE A 272 -24.13 38.78 -3.86
CA PHE A 272 -23.67 39.00 -2.47
C PHE A 272 -24.00 37.82 -1.56
N LEU A 273 -25.18 37.20 -1.73
CA LEU A 273 -25.60 36.08 -0.90
C LEU A 273 -24.73 34.85 -1.15
N SER A 274 -24.38 34.60 -2.42
CA SER A 274 -23.45 33.53 -2.80
C SER A 274 -22.05 33.70 -2.19
N ALA A 275 -21.56 34.94 -2.14
CA ALA A 275 -20.29 35.24 -1.49
C ALA A 275 -20.38 35.16 0.04
N ALA A 276 -21.46 35.65 0.64
CA ALA A 276 -21.66 35.65 2.09
C ALA A 276 -21.63 34.23 2.68
N VAL A 277 -22.20 33.24 1.97
CA VAL A 277 -22.23 31.85 2.44
C VAL A 277 -20.88 31.13 2.39
N GLU A 278 -19.87 31.68 1.71
CA GLU A 278 -18.53 31.09 1.70
C GLU A 278 -17.79 31.28 3.04
N ILE A 279 -18.12 32.32 3.81
CA ILE A 279 -17.53 32.55 5.14
C ILE A 279 -17.91 31.43 6.13
N PRO A 280 -19.21 31.16 6.41
CA PRO A 280 -19.58 30.06 7.30
C PRO A 280 -19.13 28.71 6.74
N ALA A 281 -19.13 28.52 5.42
CA ALA A 281 -18.60 27.32 4.80
C ALA A 281 -17.10 27.13 5.09
N GLY A 282 -16.29 28.19 5.03
CA GLY A 282 -14.87 28.14 5.37
C GLY A 282 -14.60 27.79 6.84
N ILE A 283 -15.42 28.31 7.77
CA ILE A 283 -15.35 27.96 9.20
C ILE A 283 -15.70 26.49 9.41
N ILE A 284 -16.80 26.03 8.82
CA ILE A 284 -17.24 24.62 8.89
C ILE A 284 -16.17 23.71 8.28
N ALA A 285 -15.61 24.06 7.12
CA ALA A 285 -14.55 23.30 6.47
C ALA A 285 -13.31 23.17 7.37
N MET A 286 -12.86 24.27 7.99
CA MET A 286 -11.73 24.25 8.92
C MET A 286 -12.00 23.29 10.10
N LEU A 287 -13.17 23.39 10.74
CA LEU A 287 -13.53 22.53 11.87
C LEU A 287 -13.61 21.04 11.46
N LEU A 288 -14.26 20.75 10.33
CA LEU A 288 -14.35 19.40 9.80
C LEU A 288 -12.98 18.81 9.45
N LEU A 289 -12.07 19.60 8.86
CA LEU A 289 -10.71 19.15 8.50
C LEU A 289 -9.76 18.97 9.69
N MET A 290 -10.11 19.51 10.86
CA MET A 290 -9.41 19.28 12.12
C MET A 290 -9.86 17.98 12.80
N ILE A 291 -11.12 17.59 12.63
CA ILE A 291 -11.72 16.44 13.33
C ILE A 291 -11.75 15.18 12.46
N PHE A 292 -12.12 15.33 11.20
CA PHE A 292 -12.33 14.24 10.26
C PHE A 292 -11.21 14.15 9.21
N GLY A 293 -11.17 13.01 8.55
CA GLY A 293 -10.31 12.74 7.41
C GLY A 293 -10.54 13.68 6.22
N ARG A 294 -9.48 14.05 5.49
CA ARG A 294 -9.54 14.96 4.33
C ARG A 294 -10.37 14.35 3.20
N ARG A 295 -10.23 13.04 2.99
CA ARG A 295 -11.04 12.28 2.02
C ARG A 295 -12.50 12.29 2.43
N THR A 296 -12.79 11.98 3.69
CA THR A 296 -14.16 11.92 4.22
C THR A 296 -14.88 13.26 4.08
N VAL A 297 -14.22 14.38 4.42
CA VAL A 297 -14.81 15.72 4.27
C VAL A 297 -15.10 16.05 2.80
N THR A 298 -14.17 15.70 1.89
CA THR A 298 -14.35 15.90 0.45
C THR A 298 -15.53 15.08 -0.09
N PHE A 299 -15.62 13.79 0.28
CA PHE A 299 -16.72 12.92 -0.12
C PHE A 299 -18.08 13.40 0.39
N LEU A 300 -18.18 13.74 1.68
CA LEU A 300 -19.44 14.18 2.30
C LEU A 300 -19.94 15.51 1.71
N SER A 301 -19.03 16.45 1.47
CA SER A 301 -19.38 17.75 0.89
C SER A 301 -19.88 17.63 -0.56
N ILE A 302 -19.21 16.86 -1.42
CA ILE A 302 -19.68 16.63 -2.80
C ILE A 302 -21.02 15.88 -2.81
N SER A 303 -21.21 14.91 -1.91
CA SER A 303 -22.47 14.18 -1.75
C SER A 303 -23.61 15.12 -1.35
N GLY A 304 -23.39 15.95 -0.32
CA GLY A 304 -24.37 16.96 0.12
C GLY A 304 -24.72 17.98 -0.97
N GLN A 305 -23.71 18.43 -1.73
CA GLN A 305 -23.92 19.30 -2.88
C GLN A 305 -24.80 18.65 -3.95
N THR A 306 -24.51 17.39 -4.30
CA THR A 306 -25.23 16.64 -5.33
C THR A 306 -26.69 16.44 -4.96
N ILE A 307 -26.96 16.08 -3.70
CA ILE A 307 -28.33 15.92 -3.18
C ILE A 307 -29.08 17.26 -3.24
N SER A 308 -28.45 18.34 -2.76
CA SER A 308 -29.07 19.66 -2.74
C SER A 308 -29.40 20.15 -4.16
N LEU A 309 -28.49 19.99 -5.11
CA LEU A 309 -28.73 20.32 -6.52
C LEU A 309 -29.78 19.43 -7.17
N GLY A 310 -29.79 18.13 -6.88
CA GLY A 310 -30.82 17.21 -7.39
C GLY A 310 -32.23 17.64 -6.98
N LEU A 311 -32.42 18.11 -5.74
CA LEU A 311 -33.69 18.63 -5.26
C LEU A 311 -34.11 19.94 -5.97
N THR A 312 -33.15 20.75 -6.45
CA THR A 312 -33.47 21.96 -7.23
C THR A 312 -34.04 21.68 -8.62
N ILE A 313 -33.94 20.44 -9.13
CA ILE A 313 -34.53 20.06 -10.43
C ILE A 313 -36.06 20.02 -10.31
N PHE A 314 -36.58 19.57 -9.18
CA PHE A 314 -38.02 19.45 -8.92
C PHE A 314 -38.66 20.74 -8.39
N THR A 315 -37.84 21.75 -8.09
CA THR A 315 -38.31 22.99 -7.46
C THR A 315 -38.34 24.14 -8.48
N PRO A 316 -39.48 24.84 -8.66
CA PRO A 316 -39.57 25.95 -9.58
C PRO A 316 -38.72 27.14 -9.14
N ARG A 317 -38.19 27.87 -10.13
CA ARG A 317 -37.37 29.08 -9.92
C ARG A 317 -38.17 30.20 -9.26
N GLY A 318 -37.47 31.06 -8.51
CA GLY A 318 -38.06 32.18 -7.77
C GLY A 318 -38.65 31.81 -6.41
N THR A 319 -38.78 30.51 -6.09
CA THR A 319 -39.23 30.09 -4.76
C THR A 319 -38.13 30.22 -3.71
N THR A 320 -38.51 30.52 -2.47
CA THR A 320 -37.59 30.53 -1.33
C THR A 320 -36.91 29.17 -1.15
N THR A 321 -37.62 28.08 -1.44
CA THR A 321 -37.07 26.72 -1.40
C THR A 321 -35.93 26.53 -2.41
N PHE A 322 -36.09 27.03 -3.64
CA PHE A 322 -35.03 26.99 -4.65
C PHE A 322 -33.79 27.77 -4.19
N LEU A 323 -33.99 28.95 -3.60
CA LEU A 323 -32.90 29.77 -3.06
C LEU A 323 -32.14 29.03 -1.94
N ILE A 324 -32.86 28.49 -0.94
CA ILE A 324 -32.25 27.78 0.19
C ILE A 324 -31.43 26.58 -0.28
N LEU A 325 -31.99 25.74 -1.16
CA LEU A 325 -31.30 24.57 -1.72
C LEU A 325 -30.06 24.97 -2.54
N SER A 326 -30.12 26.06 -3.29
CA SER A 326 -28.99 26.58 -4.06
C SER A 326 -27.87 27.10 -3.16
N LEU A 327 -28.21 27.75 -2.03
CA LEU A 327 -27.24 28.20 -1.05
C LEU A 327 -26.60 27.05 -0.28
N ILE A 328 -27.36 26.02 0.09
CA ILE A 328 -26.81 24.80 0.70
C ILE A 328 -25.82 24.13 -0.26
N ALA A 329 -26.17 24.03 -1.55
CA ALA A 329 -25.27 23.49 -2.56
C ALA A 329 -23.97 24.31 -2.66
N LYS A 330 -24.07 25.65 -2.59
CA LYS A 330 -22.90 26.55 -2.61
C LYS A 330 -22.03 26.39 -1.35
N ILE A 331 -22.62 26.25 -0.16
CA ILE A 331 -21.89 25.98 1.09
C ILE A 331 -21.10 24.67 0.96
N MET A 332 -21.77 23.60 0.54
CA MET A 332 -21.14 22.29 0.38
C MET A 332 -20.03 22.32 -0.67
N ASN A 333 -20.25 23.02 -1.79
CA ASN A 333 -19.23 23.25 -2.81
C ASN A 333 -18.00 23.98 -2.26
N THR A 334 -18.19 24.99 -1.41
CA THR A 334 -17.08 25.73 -0.78
C THR A 334 -16.30 24.85 0.20
N ILE A 335 -16.97 23.96 0.95
CA ILE A 335 -16.31 22.97 1.80
C ILE A 335 -15.46 22.01 0.95
N ALA A 336 -16.00 21.51 -0.18
CA ALA A 336 -15.26 20.66 -1.11
C ALA A 336 -14.05 21.39 -1.72
N TRP A 337 -14.20 22.67 -2.07
CA TRP A 337 -13.11 23.52 -2.58
C TRP A 337 -12.02 23.77 -1.55
N ALA A 338 -12.35 23.75 -0.25
CA ALA A 338 -11.38 23.84 0.83
C ALA A 338 -10.64 22.51 1.07
N SER A 339 -11.34 21.38 1.04
CA SER A 339 -10.78 20.07 1.40
C SER A 339 -10.00 19.38 0.28
N ALA A 340 -10.49 19.45 -0.95
CA ALA A 340 -9.93 18.69 -2.07
C ALA A 340 -8.52 19.15 -2.51
N PRO A 341 -8.21 20.45 -2.62
CA PRO A 341 -6.84 20.90 -2.90
C PRO A 341 -5.84 20.45 -1.85
N LEU A 342 -6.25 20.42 -0.58
CA LEU A 342 -5.42 19.95 0.52
C LEU A 342 -5.14 18.45 0.38
N LEU A 343 -6.18 17.64 0.14
CA LEU A 343 -6.04 16.20 -0.15
C LEU A 343 -5.06 15.94 -1.31
N LEU A 344 -5.27 16.62 -2.45
CA LEU A 344 -4.44 16.45 -3.66
C LEU A 344 -2.97 16.87 -3.43
N SER A 345 -2.73 17.92 -2.65
CA SER A 345 -1.37 18.40 -2.35
C SER A 345 -0.63 17.50 -1.35
N GLU A 346 -1.34 16.88 -0.40
CA GLU A 346 -0.76 15.97 0.59
C GLU A 346 -0.44 14.58 0.00
N MET A 347 -1.20 14.13 -1.00
CA MET A 347 -0.92 12.91 -1.78
C MET A 347 0.36 13.01 -2.62
N ALA A 348 0.79 14.23 -2.96
CA ALA A 348 1.97 14.44 -3.80
C ALA A 348 3.28 14.32 -2.99
N PRO A 349 4.26 13.51 -3.47
CA PRO A 349 5.55 13.34 -2.81
C PRO A 349 6.30 14.65 -2.64
N THR A 350 6.92 14.88 -1.49
CA THR A 350 7.58 16.16 -1.16
C THR A 350 8.64 16.58 -2.18
N THR A 351 9.35 15.64 -2.79
CA THR A 351 10.40 15.89 -3.80
C THR A 351 9.89 16.48 -5.11
N VAL A 352 8.65 16.16 -5.50
CA VAL A 352 8.03 16.60 -6.77
C VAL A 352 6.68 17.30 -6.54
N ARG A 353 6.34 17.63 -5.30
CA ARG A 353 5.01 18.11 -4.88
C ARG A 353 4.52 19.29 -5.71
N ASN A 354 5.35 20.32 -5.84
CA ASN A 354 4.97 21.54 -6.54
C ASN A 354 4.67 21.27 -8.03
N MET A 355 5.53 20.50 -8.69
CA MET A 355 5.34 20.10 -10.08
C MET A 355 4.11 19.18 -10.25
N SER A 356 3.93 18.18 -9.40
CA SER A 356 2.77 17.27 -9.43
C SER A 356 1.46 18.02 -9.23
N TYR A 357 1.40 18.90 -8.22
CA TYR A 357 0.23 19.73 -7.96
C TYR A 357 -0.05 20.68 -9.12
N GLY A 358 0.99 21.30 -9.71
CA GLY A 358 0.87 22.10 -10.93
C GLY A 358 0.26 21.34 -12.10
N LEU A 359 0.67 20.09 -12.33
CA LEU A 359 0.11 19.23 -13.38
C LEU A 359 -1.35 18.84 -13.10
N ILE A 360 -1.66 18.45 -11.87
CA ILE A 360 -3.03 18.12 -11.44
C ILE A 360 -3.96 19.34 -11.62
N SER A 361 -3.47 20.53 -11.28
CA SER A 361 -4.20 21.78 -11.49
C SER A 361 -4.36 22.08 -12.97
N THR A 362 -3.32 21.96 -13.80
CA THR A 362 -3.43 22.13 -15.27
C THR A 362 -4.54 21.26 -15.84
N VAL A 363 -4.57 19.96 -15.52
CA VAL A 363 -5.64 19.07 -16.01
C VAL A 363 -6.99 19.50 -15.44
N GLY A 364 -7.05 19.89 -14.16
CA GLY A 364 -8.24 20.46 -13.52
C GLY A 364 -8.85 21.67 -14.25
N GLU A 365 -8.02 22.56 -14.77
CA GLU A 365 -8.46 23.78 -15.49
C GLU A 365 -9.16 23.49 -16.83
N ILE A 366 -9.11 22.25 -17.33
CA ILE A 366 -9.98 21.83 -18.45
C ILE A 366 -11.45 21.95 -18.02
N GLY A 367 -11.76 21.59 -16.77
CA GLY A 367 -13.09 21.74 -16.20
C GLY A 367 -13.53 23.20 -16.07
N SER A 368 -12.67 24.07 -15.53
CA SER A 368 -13.00 25.51 -15.41
C SER A 368 -13.20 26.19 -16.76
N SER A 369 -12.43 25.79 -17.78
CA SER A 369 -12.51 26.32 -19.15
C SER A 369 -13.81 25.93 -19.85
N LEU A 370 -14.38 24.77 -19.53
CA LEU A 370 -15.66 24.30 -20.07
C LEU A 370 -16.88 24.90 -19.36
N ALA A 371 -16.73 25.34 -18.11
CA ALA A 371 -17.84 25.82 -17.27
C ALA A 371 -18.68 26.96 -17.90
N PRO A 372 -18.11 28.03 -18.49
CA PRO A 372 -18.90 29.12 -19.07
C PRO A 372 -19.81 28.68 -20.23
N TYR A 373 -19.42 27.63 -20.95
CA TYR A 373 -20.16 27.16 -22.14
C TYR A 373 -21.40 26.34 -21.79
N LEU A 374 -21.55 25.88 -20.53
CA LEU A 374 -22.76 25.19 -20.08
C LEU A 374 -24.02 26.07 -20.22
N ASN A 375 -23.84 27.39 -20.08
CA ASN A 375 -24.91 28.38 -20.22
C ASN A 375 -25.53 28.46 -21.63
N ARG A 376 -24.91 27.81 -22.63
CA ARG A 376 -25.44 27.77 -24.00
C ARG A 376 -26.56 26.75 -24.18
N ILE A 377 -26.70 25.80 -23.26
CA ILE A 377 -27.80 24.85 -23.28
C ILE A 377 -29.06 25.60 -22.85
N GLU A 378 -30.08 25.70 -23.72
CA GLU A 378 -31.29 26.49 -23.42
C GLU A 378 -32.12 25.90 -22.27
N ASP A 379 -32.08 24.57 -22.11
CA ASP A 379 -32.81 23.87 -21.05
C ASP A 379 -32.03 23.82 -19.73
N GLU A 380 -32.58 24.52 -18.75
CA GLU A 380 -32.02 24.68 -17.41
C GLU A 380 -32.05 23.37 -16.59
N ASN A 381 -33.01 22.49 -16.84
CA ASN A 381 -33.07 21.19 -16.17
C ASN A 381 -31.96 20.28 -16.70
N ILE A 382 -31.64 20.36 -18.00
CA ILE A 382 -30.50 19.65 -18.58
C ILE A 382 -29.19 20.17 -17.99
N GLN A 383 -29.02 21.48 -17.84
CA GLN A 383 -27.84 22.05 -17.19
C GLN A 383 -27.66 21.49 -15.77
N LYS A 384 -28.71 21.51 -14.94
CA LYS A 384 -28.68 20.96 -13.57
C LYS A 384 -28.38 19.47 -13.55
N ALA A 385 -28.95 18.68 -14.47
CA ALA A 385 -28.70 17.25 -14.58
C ALA A 385 -27.24 16.94 -14.94
N ILE A 386 -26.63 17.72 -15.84
CA ILE A 386 -25.20 17.59 -16.18
C ILE A 386 -24.34 17.85 -14.94
N ILE A 387 -24.63 18.90 -14.17
CA ILE A 387 -23.88 19.21 -12.95
C ILE A 387 -24.01 18.07 -11.94
N ALA A 388 -25.23 17.56 -11.71
CA ALA A 388 -25.45 16.46 -10.78
C ALA A 388 -24.73 15.18 -11.21
N LEU A 389 -24.77 14.82 -12.50
CA LEU A 389 -24.07 13.65 -13.04
C LEU A 389 -22.56 13.78 -12.89
N MET A 390 -22.00 14.95 -13.19
CA MET A 390 -20.59 15.24 -13.00
C MET A 390 -20.20 15.11 -11.52
N SER A 391 -21.00 15.65 -10.60
CA SER A 391 -20.73 15.51 -9.16
C SER A 391 -20.76 14.06 -8.69
N VAL A 392 -21.63 13.19 -9.23
CA VAL A 392 -21.61 11.74 -8.94
C VAL A 392 -20.29 11.09 -9.36
N VAL A 393 -19.73 11.49 -10.50
CA VAL A 393 -18.40 11.02 -10.92
C VAL A 393 -17.32 11.45 -9.91
N ALA A 394 -17.35 12.70 -9.43
CA ALA A 394 -16.43 13.14 -8.39
C ALA A 394 -16.58 12.36 -7.08
N ILE A 395 -17.80 11.97 -6.68
CA ILE A 395 -18.03 11.13 -5.49
C ILE A 395 -17.27 9.81 -5.62
N ILE A 396 -17.42 9.11 -6.75
CA ILE A 396 -16.75 7.82 -7.00
C ILE A 396 -15.23 7.98 -6.89
N PHE A 397 -14.65 8.96 -7.59
CA PHE A 397 -13.20 9.17 -7.58
C PHE A 397 -12.67 9.69 -6.23
N SER A 398 -13.49 10.41 -5.45
CA SER A 398 -13.13 10.82 -4.09
C SER A 398 -12.99 9.63 -3.13
N LEU A 399 -13.80 8.58 -3.30
CA LEU A 399 -13.70 7.35 -2.51
C LEU A 399 -12.45 6.52 -2.86
N MET A 400 -12.01 6.59 -4.11
CA MET A 400 -10.79 5.92 -4.57
C MET A 400 -9.51 6.57 -4.02
N ALA A 401 -9.57 7.84 -3.59
CA ALA A 401 -8.42 8.52 -3.02
C ALA A 401 -8.02 7.92 -1.65
N PRO A 402 -6.73 7.92 -1.29
CA PRO A 402 -6.27 7.56 0.04
C PRO A 402 -6.67 8.63 1.08
N GLU A 403 -6.78 8.22 2.34
CA GLU A 403 -6.90 9.16 3.46
C GLU A 403 -5.50 9.69 3.84
N THR A 404 -5.35 11.01 3.99
CA THR A 404 -4.09 11.69 4.33
C THR A 404 -4.05 12.20 5.78
N PHE A 405 -5.18 12.16 6.50
CA PHE A 405 -5.26 12.64 7.88
C PHE A 405 -4.30 11.88 8.81
N GLY A 406 -3.44 12.63 9.51
CA GLY A 406 -2.51 12.09 10.51
C GLY A 406 -1.35 11.24 9.95
N LYS A 407 -1.25 11.07 8.62
CA LYS A 407 -0.16 10.32 7.98
C LYS A 407 1.05 11.21 7.72
N SER A 408 2.24 10.60 7.69
CA SER A 408 3.45 11.28 7.23
C SER A 408 3.34 11.60 5.73
N LEU A 409 3.93 12.72 5.32
CA LEU A 409 3.94 13.10 3.91
C LEU A 409 4.89 12.18 3.13
N PRO A 410 4.50 11.68 1.95
CA PRO A 410 5.36 10.82 1.14
C PRO A 410 6.63 11.57 0.77
N GLN A 411 7.80 10.96 1.01
CA GLN A 411 9.07 11.61 0.73
C GLN A 411 9.47 11.42 -0.74
N ASP A 412 9.29 10.21 -1.26
CA ASP A 412 9.62 9.83 -2.64
C ASP A 412 8.44 9.16 -3.36
N LEU A 413 8.57 8.93 -4.67
CA LEU A 413 7.58 8.22 -5.51
C LEU A 413 7.33 6.77 -5.07
N ASP A 414 8.27 6.18 -4.33
CA ASP A 414 8.20 4.80 -3.83
C ASP A 414 7.31 4.71 -2.57
N ASP A 415 7.14 5.83 -1.84
CA ASP A 415 6.27 5.93 -0.65
C ASP A 415 4.81 6.26 -1.01
N PHE A 416 4.44 6.16 -2.29
CA PHE A 416 3.15 6.62 -2.79
C PHE A 416 2.01 5.63 -2.45
N ASP A 417 1.01 6.11 -1.71
CA ASP A 417 -0.25 5.41 -1.45
C ASP A 417 -1.22 5.63 -2.61
N ALA A 418 -1.49 4.58 -3.39
CA ALA A 418 -2.41 4.63 -4.54
C ALA A 418 -3.89 4.66 -4.14
N GLY A 419 -4.21 4.58 -2.84
CA GLY A 419 -5.58 4.46 -2.34
C GLY A 419 -6.03 3.00 -2.18
N PRO A 420 -7.14 2.76 -1.46
CA PRO A 420 -7.55 1.42 -1.05
C PRO A 420 -7.86 0.49 -2.22
N PHE A 421 -8.52 0.98 -3.27
CA PHE A 421 -8.93 0.17 -4.42
C PHE A 421 -7.80 -0.15 -5.41
N VAL A 422 -6.83 0.75 -5.56
CA VAL A 422 -5.68 0.56 -6.48
C VAL A 422 -4.50 -0.09 -5.75
N GLY A 423 -4.38 0.14 -4.44
CA GLY A 423 -3.38 -0.48 -3.57
C GLY A 423 -3.52 -2.00 -3.48
N GLU A 424 -4.76 -2.53 -3.46
CA GLU A 424 -5.02 -3.98 -3.54
C GLU A 424 -4.55 -4.59 -4.87
N LEU A 425 -4.64 -3.86 -5.99
CA LEU A 425 -4.06 -4.28 -7.27
C LEU A 425 -2.52 -4.15 -7.33
N MET A 426 -1.93 -3.33 -6.45
CA MET A 426 -0.50 -3.04 -6.41
C MET A 426 0.26 -3.88 -5.37
N HIS A 427 -0.43 -4.62 -4.50
CA HIS A 427 0.18 -5.75 -3.81
C HIS A 427 0.61 -6.74 -4.87
N VAL A 428 1.92 -6.86 -5.10
CA VAL A 428 2.52 -7.74 -6.10
C VAL A 428 1.75 -9.07 -6.09
N PRO A 429 0.87 -9.30 -7.09
CA PRO A 429 0.13 -10.55 -7.14
C PRO A 429 1.19 -11.66 -7.24
N PRO A 430 1.00 -12.78 -6.52
CA PRO A 430 1.97 -13.86 -6.58
C PRO A 430 2.21 -14.21 -8.05
N PRO A 431 3.47 -14.13 -8.53
CA PRO A 431 3.73 -14.42 -9.93
C PRO A 431 3.36 -15.88 -10.20
N ALA A 432 2.62 -16.15 -11.27
CA ALA A 432 2.21 -17.50 -11.64
C ALA A 432 3.40 -18.45 -11.90
N LEU A 433 4.57 -17.88 -12.22
CA LEU A 433 5.83 -18.59 -12.38
C LEU A 433 6.98 -17.70 -11.88
N LEU A 434 7.90 -18.27 -11.10
CA LEU A 434 9.12 -17.57 -10.69
C LEU A 434 10.09 -17.45 -11.87
N MET A 435 10.64 -16.26 -12.06
CA MET A 435 11.64 -15.97 -13.08
C MET A 435 13.06 -16.11 -12.50
N PRO A 436 14.09 -16.36 -13.33
CA PRO A 436 15.48 -16.44 -12.86
C PRO A 436 15.97 -15.22 -12.07
N ASP A 437 15.40 -14.05 -12.34
CA ASP A 437 15.72 -12.80 -11.63
C ASP A 437 15.18 -12.78 -10.19
N ASP A 438 14.09 -13.51 -9.89
CA ASP A 438 13.54 -13.60 -8.54
C ASP A 438 14.53 -14.25 -7.55
N PHE A 439 15.40 -15.14 -8.04
CA PHE A 439 16.45 -15.80 -7.24
C PHE A 439 17.66 -14.91 -6.94
N LYS A 440 17.70 -13.71 -7.53
CA LYS A 440 18.72 -12.67 -7.28
C LYS A 440 18.11 -11.39 -6.69
N ALA A 441 16.78 -11.29 -6.69
CA ALA A 441 16.06 -10.13 -6.19
C ALA A 441 16.27 -9.94 -4.68
N TYR A 442 16.17 -8.70 -4.22
CA TYR A 442 16.15 -8.38 -2.80
C TYR A 442 15.34 -7.11 -2.57
N SER A 443 14.68 -7.02 -1.42
CA SER A 443 14.07 -5.80 -0.92
C SER A 443 14.93 -5.23 0.21
N LYS A 444 15.13 -3.92 0.25
CA LYS A 444 15.93 -3.27 1.29
C LYS A 444 15.20 -2.05 1.83
N VAL A 445 14.85 -2.13 3.11
CA VAL A 445 14.23 -1.05 3.87
C VAL A 445 15.28 -0.43 4.79
N LYS A 446 15.41 0.90 4.77
CA LYS A 446 16.24 1.64 5.74
C LYS A 446 15.29 2.45 6.60
N VAL A 447 15.30 2.20 7.90
CA VAL A 447 14.49 2.91 8.88
C VAL A 447 15.37 3.90 9.62
N SER A 448 14.89 5.12 9.80
CA SER A 448 15.59 6.18 10.52
C SER A 448 14.56 6.95 11.34
N ASN A 449 14.50 6.61 12.63
CA ASN A 449 13.55 7.14 13.59
C ASN A 449 14.18 8.30 14.35
N HIS A 450 13.80 9.53 14.01
CA HIS A 450 14.21 10.73 14.75
C HIS A 450 13.20 11.04 15.85
N SER A 451 13.59 10.77 17.10
CA SER A 451 12.81 11.10 18.31
C SER A 451 11.40 10.52 18.36
N PHE A 452 11.16 9.47 17.58
CA PHE A 452 9.92 8.70 17.57
C PHE A 452 10.23 7.26 17.98
N ASN A 453 9.52 6.75 18.99
CA ASN A 453 9.58 5.35 19.43
C ASN A 453 11.00 4.82 19.82
N LYS A 454 11.81 5.67 20.48
CA LYS A 454 13.19 5.32 20.90
C LYS A 454 13.25 4.18 21.93
N ASP A 455 12.20 4.01 22.72
CA ASP A 455 12.15 3.01 23.78
C ASP A 455 11.88 1.59 23.23
N VAL A 456 11.37 1.47 22.00
CA VAL A 456 10.95 0.20 21.40
C VAL A 456 11.80 -0.19 20.18
N MET A 457 12.24 0.77 19.36
CA MET A 457 13.01 0.47 18.15
C MET A 457 14.33 1.24 18.08
N PRO A 458 15.41 0.62 17.55
CA PRO A 458 16.66 1.33 17.29
C PRO A 458 16.44 2.55 16.39
N SER A 459 17.17 3.64 16.65
CA SER A 459 17.02 4.88 15.88
C SER A 459 17.42 4.71 14.41
N HIS A 460 18.41 3.85 14.12
CA HIS A 460 18.84 3.57 12.75
C HIS A 460 19.07 2.08 12.54
N PHE A 461 18.30 1.49 11.63
CA PHE A 461 18.57 0.12 11.18
C PHE A 461 18.23 -0.06 9.70
N LYS A 462 18.84 -1.06 9.08
CA LYS A 462 18.54 -1.51 7.71
C LYS A 462 18.07 -2.94 7.78
N PHE A 463 16.95 -3.22 7.12
CA PHE A 463 16.44 -4.57 6.93
C PHE A 463 16.54 -4.91 5.45
N LYS A 464 17.13 -6.05 5.11
CA LYS A 464 17.19 -6.56 3.75
C LYS A 464 16.58 -7.96 3.70
N ASP A 465 15.63 -8.14 2.82
CA ASP A 465 14.94 -9.40 2.52
C ASP A 465 15.46 -9.93 1.18
N TYR A 466 15.93 -11.17 1.17
CA TYR A 466 16.52 -11.81 -0.01
C TYR A 466 15.49 -12.71 -0.69
N CYS A 467 15.36 -12.62 -2.01
CA CYS A 467 14.48 -13.47 -2.83
C CYS A 467 13.03 -13.57 -2.31
N PRO A 468 12.33 -12.45 -2.05
CA PRO A 468 11.04 -12.44 -1.34
C PRO A 468 9.97 -13.31 -2.01
N ASN A 469 9.86 -13.25 -3.34
CA ASN A 469 8.89 -14.06 -4.10
C ASN A 469 9.22 -15.56 -4.04
N VAL A 470 10.51 -15.92 -4.03
CA VAL A 470 10.96 -17.31 -3.94
C VAL A 470 10.59 -17.88 -2.57
N PHE A 471 10.91 -17.18 -1.48
CA PHE A 471 10.57 -17.64 -0.14
C PHE A 471 9.07 -17.57 0.17
N ARG A 472 8.31 -16.67 -0.48
CA ARG A 472 6.84 -16.71 -0.46
C ARG A 472 6.32 -18.01 -1.09
N ASN A 473 6.78 -18.36 -2.28
CA ASN A 473 6.34 -19.60 -2.93
C ASN A 473 6.81 -20.85 -2.17
N ILE A 474 8.02 -20.86 -1.60
CA ILE A 474 8.49 -21.97 -0.76
C ILE A 474 7.59 -22.14 0.47
N ARG A 475 7.17 -21.04 1.13
CA ARG A 475 6.22 -21.10 2.24
C ARG A 475 4.87 -21.68 1.83
N GLU A 476 4.35 -21.30 0.65
CA GLU A 476 3.14 -21.88 0.07
C GLU A 476 3.30 -23.40 -0.17
N GLN A 477 4.43 -23.85 -0.74
CA GLN A 477 4.72 -25.28 -0.94
C GLN A 477 4.82 -26.07 0.37
N PHE A 478 5.22 -25.43 1.46
CA PHE A 478 5.27 -26.03 2.79
C PHE A 478 3.99 -25.85 3.62
N GLY A 479 2.94 -25.24 3.06
CA GLY A 479 1.68 -24.98 3.74
C GLY A 479 1.81 -24.00 4.91
N VAL A 480 2.76 -23.07 4.85
CA VAL A 480 2.94 -22.00 5.85
C VAL A 480 2.20 -20.75 5.38
N ASP A 481 1.15 -20.36 6.09
CA ASP A 481 0.45 -19.11 5.79
C ASP A 481 1.34 -17.89 6.09
N GLN A 482 1.23 -16.86 5.26
CA GLN A 482 2.00 -15.63 5.40
C GLN A 482 1.68 -14.88 6.70
N SER A 483 0.41 -14.86 7.12
CA SER A 483 -0.05 -14.16 8.31
C SER A 483 0.38 -14.89 9.57
N GLU A 484 0.26 -16.22 9.59
CA GLU A 484 0.75 -17.08 10.67
C GLU A 484 2.27 -16.92 10.85
N TYR A 485 3.04 -17.01 9.76
CA TYR A 485 4.49 -16.82 9.79
C TYR A 485 4.91 -15.48 10.39
N LEU A 486 4.22 -14.39 10.04
CA LEU A 486 4.52 -13.07 10.60
C LEU A 486 4.11 -13.00 12.07
N CYS A 487 2.93 -13.50 12.42
CA CYS A 487 2.43 -13.56 13.79
C CYS A 487 3.44 -14.26 14.72
N SER A 488 3.88 -15.46 14.36
CA SER A 488 4.85 -16.28 15.11
C SER A 488 6.18 -15.58 15.35
N LEU A 489 6.64 -14.75 14.40
CA LEU A 489 7.94 -14.08 14.48
C LEU A 489 7.89 -12.69 15.13
N THR A 490 6.74 -12.02 15.17
CA THR A 490 6.65 -10.61 15.59
C THR A 490 5.77 -10.35 16.81
N MET A 491 4.85 -11.25 17.18
CA MET A 491 3.96 -11.03 18.33
C MET A 491 4.72 -10.96 19.66
N GLN A 492 5.76 -11.78 19.82
CA GLN A 492 6.62 -11.82 21.01
C GLN A 492 8.07 -11.99 20.60
N GLU A 493 9.00 -11.55 21.47
CA GLU A 493 10.43 -11.67 21.23
C GLU A 493 10.85 -13.16 21.13
N PRO A 494 11.54 -13.56 20.06
CA PRO A 494 12.07 -14.92 19.94
C PRO A 494 13.06 -15.26 21.05
N GLU A 495 12.86 -16.39 21.71
CA GLU A 495 13.72 -16.84 22.81
C GLU A 495 15.10 -17.26 22.28
N SER A 496 16.15 -16.69 22.87
CA SER A 496 17.53 -17.10 22.55
C SER A 496 17.88 -18.40 23.29
N LYS A 497 18.36 -19.43 22.58
CA LYS A 497 18.94 -20.61 23.23
C LYS A 497 20.45 -20.42 23.41
N PRO A 498 20.98 -20.39 24.65
CA PRO A 498 22.41 -20.23 24.87
C PRO A 498 23.21 -21.47 24.39
N ASN A 499 24.06 -21.27 23.39
CA ASN A 499 25.13 -22.15 22.88
C ASN A 499 24.92 -23.67 23.07
N GLU A 500 24.04 -24.25 22.24
CA GLU A 500 24.10 -25.67 21.90
C GLU A 500 25.20 -25.89 20.83
N SER A 501 26.36 -26.37 21.27
CA SER A 501 27.56 -26.69 20.48
C SER A 501 28.36 -25.50 19.93
N SER A 502 29.68 -25.55 20.09
CA SER A 502 30.65 -24.51 19.73
C SER A 502 30.89 -24.33 18.22
N SER A 503 30.05 -24.90 17.36
CA SER A 503 30.25 -24.94 15.89
C SER A 503 29.07 -24.45 15.05
N SER A 504 27.88 -24.28 15.64
CA SER A 504 26.68 -23.79 14.95
C SER A 504 26.28 -22.48 15.61
N GLY A 505 26.15 -21.39 14.85
CA GLY A 505 25.97 -20.02 15.35
C GLY A 505 24.77 -19.80 16.29
N ARG A 506 24.52 -18.56 16.70
CA ARG A 506 23.41 -18.21 17.61
C ARG A 506 22.06 -18.63 17.02
N LEU A 507 21.22 -19.26 17.83
CA LEU A 507 19.89 -19.76 17.47
C LEU A 507 18.82 -19.09 18.33
N PHE A 508 17.73 -18.67 17.69
CA PHE A 508 16.53 -18.17 18.33
C PHE A 508 15.33 -19.02 17.91
N ILE A 509 14.32 -19.11 18.77
CA ILE A 509 13.09 -19.86 18.52
C ILE A 509 11.91 -18.91 18.68
N SER A 510 10.92 -18.99 17.79
CA SER A 510 9.67 -18.23 17.92
C SER A 510 8.94 -18.58 19.21
N TYR A 511 8.08 -17.68 19.71
CA TYR A 511 7.38 -17.88 20.98
C TYR A 511 6.49 -19.14 20.98
N ASP A 512 5.90 -19.46 19.83
CA ASP A 512 5.07 -20.64 19.58
C ASP A 512 5.90 -21.90 19.26
N LYS A 513 7.22 -21.78 19.22
CA LYS A 513 8.20 -22.83 18.90
C LYS A 513 8.04 -23.47 17.52
N GLN A 514 7.31 -22.85 16.60
CA GLN A 514 7.11 -23.35 15.24
C GLN A 514 8.31 -23.09 14.32
N PHE A 515 9.04 -21.98 14.56
CA PHE A 515 10.13 -21.53 13.70
C PHE A 515 11.43 -21.34 14.47
N VAL A 516 12.55 -21.57 13.78
CA VAL A 516 13.90 -21.36 14.27
C VAL A 516 14.59 -20.32 13.40
N ILE A 517 15.22 -19.33 14.04
CA ILE A 517 16.02 -18.30 13.40
C ILE A 517 17.49 -18.60 13.69
N LYS A 518 18.24 -18.92 12.64
CA LYS A 518 19.68 -19.20 12.73
C LYS A 518 20.48 -18.00 12.25
N VAL A 519 21.41 -17.53 13.08
CA VAL A 519 22.39 -16.52 12.67
C VAL A 519 23.48 -17.20 11.88
N ILE A 520 23.66 -16.76 10.64
CA ILE A 520 24.64 -17.30 9.69
C ILE A 520 25.66 -16.23 9.29
N ASP A 521 26.77 -16.66 8.71
CA ASP A 521 27.79 -15.77 8.16
C ASP A 521 27.49 -15.42 6.69
N SER A 522 28.26 -14.47 6.14
CA SER A 522 28.11 -14.05 4.75
C SER A 522 28.50 -15.12 3.73
N GLU A 523 29.38 -16.05 4.11
CA GLU A 523 29.80 -17.17 3.25
C GLU A 523 28.64 -18.16 3.04
N ALA A 524 27.96 -18.56 4.13
CA ALA A 524 26.80 -19.44 4.06
C ALA A 524 25.66 -18.86 3.21
N ILE A 525 25.52 -17.53 3.14
CA ILE A 525 24.51 -16.87 2.28
C ILE A 525 24.82 -17.03 0.81
N ALA A 526 26.09 -16.90 0.43
CA ALA A 526 26.50 -17.12 -0.95
C ALA A 526 26.23 -18.58 -1.36
N GLU A 527 26.48 -19.53 -0.44
CA GLU A 527 26.14 -20.94 -0.64
C GLU A 527 24.62 -21.14 -0.77
N ILE A 528 23.80 -20.56 0.11
CA ILE A 528 22.33 -20.62 0.02
C ILE A 528 21.86 -20.08 -1.33
N HIS A 529 22.33 -18.90 -1.76
CA HIS A 529 21.96 -18.35 -3.08
C HIS A 529 22.37 -19.27 -4.24
N SER A 530 23.46 -20.00 -4.12
CA SER A 530 23.91 -20.93 -5.16
C SER A 530 23.02 -22.18 -5.27
N ILE A 531 22.48 -22.65 -4.15
CA ILE A 531 21.63 -23.86 -4.10
C ILE A 531 20.14 -23.54 -4.27
N LEU A 532 19.71 -22.31 -3.97
CA LEU A 532 18.30 -21.91 -3.89
C LEU A 532 17.46 -22.25 -5.14
N PRO A 533 17.95 -22.06 -6.40
CA PRO A 533 17.17 -22.45 -7.58
C PRO A 533 16.87 -23.95 -7.65
N LYS A 534 17.88 -24.78 -7.38
CA LYS A 534 17.75 -26.24 -7.40
C LYS A 534 17.01 -26.78 -6.18
N TYR A 535 17.13 -26.10 -5.04
CA TYR A 535 16.36 -26.41 -3.84
C TYR A 535 14.87 -26.13 -4.06
N HIS A 536 14.52 -24.98 -4.66
CA HIS A 536 13.14 -24.67 -5.02
C HIS A 536 12.55 -25.70 -5.99
N GLU A 537 13.28 -26.03 -7.06
CA GLU A 537 12.91 -27.09 -8.02
C GLU A 537 12.63 -28.42 -7.30
N TYR A 538 13.54 -28.84 -6.41
CA TYR A 538 13.37 -30.07 -5.63
C TYR A 538 12.15 -30.03 -4.71
N VAL A 539 11.90 -28.92 -4.02
CA VAL A 539 10.74 -28.76 -3.13
C VAL A 539 9.43 -28.86 -3.91
N VAL A 540 9.36 -28.27 -5.11
CA VAL A 540 8.18 -28.35 -5.99
C VAL A 540 7.99 -29.79 -6.49
N GLU A 541 9.06 -30.46 -6.93
CA GLU A 541 9.00 -31.86 -7.39
C GLU A 541 8.57 -32.85 -6.29
N GLN A 542 8.99 -32.62 -5.05
CA GLN A 542 8.62 -33.44 -3.91
C GLN A 542 7.29 -33.01 -3.26
N HIS A 543 6.59 -32.01 -3.81
CA HIS A 543 5.36 -31.43 -3.26
C HIS A 543 5.50 -31.06 -1.77
N GLY A 544 6.63 -30.42 -1.40
CA GLY A 544 6.93 -30.02 -0.03
C GLY A 544 7.33 -31.14 0.93
N LYS A 545 7.28 -32.42 0.53
CA LYS A 545 7.59 -33.58 1.39
C LYS A 545 9.08 -33.92 1.36
N THR A 546 9.84 -33.42 2.34
CA THR A 546 11.29 -33.63 2.46
C THR A 546 11.74 -33.60 3.92
N LEU A 547 12.84 -34.28 4.24
CA LEU A 547 13.54 -34.18 5.54
C LEU A 547 14.56 -33.03 5.56
N LEU A 548 14.82 -32.37 4.43
CA LEU A 548 15.72 -31.22 4.38
C LEU A 548 15.18 -30.06 5.23
N PRO A 549 16.06 -29.16 5.72
CA PRO A 549 15.62 -27.94 6.39
C PRO A 549 14.66 -27.17 5.49
N GLN A 550 13.49 -26.81 6.01
CA GLN A 550 12.50 -26.00 5.31
C GLN A 550 12.88 -24.53 5.46
N TYR A 551 13.55 -23.95 4.46
CA TYR A 551 13.96 -22.54 4.50
C TYR A 551 12.79 -21.62 4.15
N LEU A 552 12.37 -20.79 5.09
CA LEU A 552 11.16 -19.98 4.99
C LEU A 552 11.44 -18.49 4.72
N GLY A 553 12.65 -18.03 5.01
CA GLY A 553 13.05 -16.65 4.75
C GLY A 553 14.53 -16.41 5.02
N LEU A 554 15.11 -15.46 4.30
CA LEU A 554 16.51 -15.08 4.43
C LEU A 554 16.63 -13.56 4.55
N TYR A 555 17.20 -13.10 5.66
CA TYR A 555 17.23 -11.68 6.02
C TYR A 555 18.64 -11.22 6.40
N ARG A 556 18.87 -9.93 6.23
CA ARG A 556 20.01 -9.22 6.83
C ARG A 556 19.51 -8.01 7.58
N ILE A 557 19.90 -7.90 8.83
CA ILE A 557 19.69 -6.71 9.64
C ILE A 557 21.03 -6.02 9.87
N THR A 558 21.04 -4.71 9.68
CA THR A 558 22.16 -3.85 10.05
C THR A 558 21.66 -2.89 11.12
N VAL A 559 22.15 -3.01 12.35
CA VAL A 559 21.89 -2.05 13.44
C VAL A 559 23.22 -1.40 13.80
N ASP A 560 23.24 -0.07 13.84
CA ASP A 560 24.43 0.74 14.04
C ASP A 560 25.58 0.40 13.06
N VAL A 561 26.54 -0.43 13.49
CA VAL A 561 27.74 -0.84 12.74
C VAL A 561 27.78 -2.35 12.47
N GLY A 562 26.90 -3.14 13.10
CA GLY A 562 26.88 -4.59 12.98
C GLY A 562 25.94 -5.09 11.88
N GLU A 563 26.43 -5.96 10.99
CA GLU A 563 25.58 -6.73 10.07
C GLU A 563 25.36 -8.14 10.63
N THR A 564 24.09 -8.51 10.79
CA THR A 564 23.66 -9.85 11.21
C THR A 564 22.80 -10.46 10.11
N TYR A 565 23.12 -11.68 9.73
CA TYR A 565 22.36 -12.43 8.74
C TYR A 565 21.56 -13.53 9.41
N MET A 566 20.30 -13.67 9.03
CA MET A 566 19.35 -14.55 9.67
C MET A 566 18.65 -15.42 8.64
N LEU A 567 18.66 -16.71 8.89
CA LEU A 567 17.94 -17.71 8.12
C LEU A 567 16.81 -18.26 8.99
N VAL A 568 15.57 -18.14 8.51
CA VAL A 568 14.40 -18.67 9.19
C VAL A 568 14.03 -20.01 8.59
N MET A 569 13.82 -21.01 9.44
CA MET A 569 13.45 -22.36 9.05
C MET A 569 12.41 -22.96 10.00
N ARG A 570 11.65 -23.97 9.55
CA ARG A 570 10.72 -24.71 10.42
C ARG A 570 11.48 -25.44 11.54
N ASN A 571 10.94 -25.43 12.75
CA ASN A 571 11.47 -26.22 13.86
C ASN A 571 11.22 -27.71 13.63
N ILE A 572 12.26 -28.55 13.73
CA ILE A 572 12.16 -30.00 13.57
C ILE A 572 11.39 -30.64 14.72
N PHE A 573 11.52 -30.10 15.93
CA PHE A 573 10.96 -30.70 17.15
C PHE A 573 9.54 -30.24 17.48
N GLY A 574 8.99 -29.30 16.70
CA GLY A 574 7.66 -28.78 16.96
C GLY A 574 7.54 -27.89 18.19
N GLY A 575 6.31 -27.47 18.45
CA GLY A 575 5.93 -26.73 19.65
C GLY A 575 5.07 -27.54 20.63
N LYS A 576 4.43 -28.61 20.17
CA LYS A 576 3.39 -29.32 20.94
C LYS A 576 3.95 -30.34 21.92
N TYR A 577 5.09 -30.96 21.60
CA TYR A 577 5.66 -32.06 22.38
C TYR A 577 7.06 -31.73 22.93
N ASN A 578 7.31 -32.04 24.20
CA ASN A 578 8.61 -31.82 24.83
C ASN A 578 9.63 -32.92 24.44
N ILE A 579 10.83 -32.53 24.02
CA ILE A 579 11.87 -33.51 23.69
C ILE A 579 12.62 -33.93 24.95
N HIS A 580 12.69 -35.24 25.20
CA HIS A 580 13.40 -35.82 26.35
C HIS A 580 14.78 -36.37 26.00
N LYS A 581 15.00 -36.77 24.74
CA LYS A 581 16.31 -37.20 24.24
C LYS A 581 16.56 -36.64 22.85
N LYS A 582 17.83 -36.29 22.58
CA LYS A 582 18.26 -35.68 21.32
C LYS A 582 19.56 -36.34 20.83
N TYR A 583 19.58 -36.75 19.56
CA TYR A 583 20.76 -37.33 18.91
C TYR A 583 21.08 -36.60 17.60
N ASP A 584 22.37 -36.36 17.36
CA ASP A 584 22.94 -35.90 16.10
C ASP A 584 23.69 -37.09 15.46
N LEU A 585 23.20 -37.60 14.34
CA LEU A 585 23.68 -38.83 13.71
C LEU A 585 24.27 -38.56 12.31
N LYS A 586 25.49 -39.02 12.03
CA LYS A 586 26.18 -38.89 10.73
C LYS A 586 26.55 -40.23 10.08
N GLY A 587 26.31 -41.33 10.78
CA GLY A 587 26.73 -42.68 10.40
C GLY A 587 28.24 -42.92 10.51
N SER A 588 28.98 -42.06 11.21
CA SER A 588 30.44 -42.17 11.38
C SER A 588 30.79 -42.45 12.84
N THR A 589 31.88 -43.15 13.11
CA THR A 589 32.27 -43.57 14.47
C THR A 589 33.48 -42.81 15.03
N VAL A 590 34.23 -42.11 14.17
CA VAL A 590 35.44 -41.36 14.58
C VAL A 590 35.08 -40.00 15.14
N GLN A 591 35.40 -39.75 16.43
CA GLN A 591 35.11 -38.49 17.16
C GLN A 591 33.60 -38.15 17.23
N ARG A 592 32.75 -39.18 17.30
CA ARG A 592 31.29 -39.05 17.34
C ARG A 592 30.71 -39.49 18.69
N GLN A 593 31.28 -38.95 19.76
CA GLN A 593 30.74 -39.04 21.11
C GLN A 593 30.52 -37.62 21.68
N ALA A 594 29.48 -37.42 22.48
CA ALA A 594 29.22 -36.15 23.14
C ALA A 594 30.32 -35.83 24.16
N SER A 595 30.72 -34.55 24.23
CA SER A 595 31.70 -34.10 25.22
C SER A 595 31.10 -34.12 26.63
N GLU A 596 31.92 -34.30 27.67
CA GLU A 596 31.47 -34.24 29.07
C GLU A 596 30.65 -32.98 29.41
N LYS A 597 31.07 -31.82 28.87
CA LYS A 597 30.35 -30.55 29.02
C LYS A 597 28.95 -30.54 28.37
N GLU A 598 28.76 -31.33 27.31
CA GLU A 598 27.47 -31.47 26.65
C GLU A 598 26.59 -32.46 27.42
N LYS A 599 27.17 -33.56 27.92
CA LYS A 599 26.50 -34.56 28.75
C LYS A 599 25.97 -34.00 30.08
N SER A 600 26.60 -32.95 30.62
CA SER A 600 26.16 -32.28 31.85
C SER A 600 24.95 -31.36 31.70
N LYS A 601 24.43 -31.14 30.48
CA LYS A 601 23.23 -30.31 30.25
C LYS A 601 21.96 -31.08 30.61
N GLN A 602 20.89 -30.36 30.94
CA GLN A 602 19.57 -30.97 31.21
C GLN A 602 19.04 -31.77 30.01
N LEU A 603 19.28 -31.30 28.78
CA LEU A 603 18.95 -32.01 27.55
C LEU A 603 20.19 -32.11 26.65
N PRO A 604 21.03 -33.15 26.80
CA PRO A 604 22.28 -33.29 26.05
C PRO A 604 22.02 -33.65 24.58
N THR A 605 22.86 -33.13 23.68
CA THR A 605 22.90 -33.57 22.27
C THR A 605 23.88 -34.74 22.13
N LEU A 606 23.36 -35.97 22.14
CA LEU A 606 24.14 -37.20 22.01
C LEU A 606 24.56 -37.46 20.56
N LYS A 607 25.59 -38.27 20.33
CA LYS A 607 26.11 -38.57 18.98
C LYS A 607 26.04 -40.07 18.65
N ASP A 608 26.61 -40.45 17.51
CA ASP A 608 26.56 -41.82 16.96
C ASP A 608 27.07 -42.89 17.93
N ASN A 609 28.19 -42.68 18.62
CA ASN A 609 28.73 -43.67 19.55
C ASN A 609 27.89 -43.80 20.82
N ASP A 610 27.34 -42.68 21.32
CA ASP A 610 26.43 -42.70 22.48
C ASP A 610 25.14 -43.46 22.13
N PHE A 611 24.63 -43.28 20.90
CA PHE A 611 23.45 -44.00 20.40
C PHE A 611 23.70 -45.52 20.32
N LEU A 612 24.88 -45.93 19.87
CA LEU A 612 25.28 -47.34 19.78
C LEU A 612 25.56 -47.96 21.15
N GLU A 613 26.18 -47.23 22.07
CA GLU A 613 26.45 -47.66 23.46
C GLU A 613 25.15 -47.89 24.24
N GLU A 614 24.14 -47.05 24.04
CA GLU A 614 22.80 -47.23 24.63
C GLU A 614 22.01 -48.40 24.00
N ASN A 615 22.54 -49.04 22.94
CA ASN A 615 21.88 -50.10 22.16
C ASN A 615 20.44 -49.73 21.75
N TYR A 616 20.23 -48.45 21.43
CA TYR A 616 18.90 -47.92 21.14
C TYR A 616 18.47 -48.31 19.72
N LYS A 617 17.21 -48.68 19.53
CA LYS A 617 16.62 -48.99 18.22
C LYS A 617 15.32 -48.24 18.02
N LEU A 618 15.16 -47.61 16.85
CA LEU A 618 13.95 -46.89 16.48
C LEU A 618 12.87 -47.89 16.08
N MET A 619 11.80 -47.99 16.87
CA MET A 619 10.68 -48.90 16.62
C MET A 619 9.58 -48.17 15.84
N LEU A 620 9.63 -48.26 14.50
CA LEU A 620 8.67 -47.59 13.60
C LEU A 620 7.69 -48.60 12.98
N PRO A 621 6.44 -48.18 12.68
CA PRO A 621 5.54 -48.95 11.83
C PRO A 621 6.19 -49.27 10.47
N GLY A 622 5.85 -50.41 9.86
CA GLY A 622 6.45 -50.86 8.59
C GLY A 622 6.29 -49.85 7.45
N ASP A 623 5.13 -49.20 7.38
CA ASP A 623 4.83 -48.18 6.36
C ASP A 623 5.66 -46.90 6.60
N ALA A 624 5.74 -46.44 7.86
CA ALA A 624 6.53 -45.27 8.24
C ALA A 624 8.04 -45.47 8.02
N LYS A 625 8.57 -46.67 8.31
CA LYS A 625 9.96 -47.03 8.00
C LYS A 625 10.23 -46.93 6.50
N SER A 626 9.33 -47.49 5.68
CA SER A 626 9.48 -47.48 4.22
C SER A 626 9.43 -46.05 3.66
N GLN A 627 8.55 -45.20 4.19
CA GLN A 627 8.44 -43.79 3.83
C GLN A 627 9.68 -42.98 4.26
N LEU A 628 10.16 -43.17 5.50
CA LEU A 628 11.38 -42.52 6.00
C LEU A 628 12.59 -42.87 5.14
N MET A 629 12.78 -44.15 4.81
CA MET A 629 13.89 -44.58 3.95
C MET A 629 13.78 -44.04 2.52
N LYS A 630 12.55 -43.91 2.00
CA LYS A 630 12.31 -43.31 0.68
C LYS A 630 12.70 -41.83 0.66
N LEU A 631 12.22 -41.05 1.64
CA LEU A 631 12.54 -39.61 1.76
C LEU A 631 14.03 -39.39 2.00
N LEU A 632 14.64 -40.13 2.93
CA LEU A 632 16.06 -40.01 3.22
C LEU A 632 16.92 -40.34 1.99
N LYS A 633 16.49 -41.31 1.17
CA LYS A 633 17.18 -41.65 -0.08
C LYS A 633 17.09 -40.50 -1.10
N SER A 634 15.90 -39.96 -1.37
CA SER A 634 15.74 -38.84 -2.32
C SER A 634 16.49 -37.59 -1.86
N ASP A 635 16.42 -37.27 -0.56
CA ASP A 635 17.07 -36.09 0.02
C ASP A 635 18.61 -36.23 -0.06
N THR A 636 19.15 -37.40 0.25
CA THR A 636 20.60 -37.63 0.16
C THR A 636 21.12 -37.70 -1.28
N GLU A 637 20.31 -38.18 -2.23
CA GLU A 637 20.61 -38.10 -3.67
C GLU A 637 20.68 -36.64 -4.15
N PHE A 638 19.73 -35.79 -3.72
CA PHE A 638 19.75 -34.35 -3.98
C PHE A 638 21.02 -33.68 -3.42
N LEU A 639 21.34 -33.94 -2.13
CA LEU A 639 22.55 -33.38 -1.50
C LEU A 639 23.83 -33.84 -2.21
N THR A 640 23.88 -35.10 -2.65
CA THR A 640 25.00 -35.65 -3.43
C THR A 640 25.16 -34.93 -4.77
N LYS A 641 24.06 -34.71 -5.50
CA LYS A 641 24.03 -33.96 -6.78
C LYS A 641 24.52 -32.52 -6.62
N MET A 642 24.32 -31.93 -5.44
CA MET A 642 24.81 -30.60 -5.08
C MET A 642 26.24 -30.58 -4.52
N HIS A 643 26.88 -31.74 -4.39
CA HIS A 643 28.19 -31.92 -3.73
C HIS A 643 28.24 -31.40 -2.28
N LEU A 644 27.12 -31.53 -1.56
CA LEU A 644 27.00 -31.17 -0.15
C LEU A 644 27.34 -32.37 0.74
N MET A 645 27.94 -32.11 1.90
CA MET A 645 28.36 -33.15 2.85
C MET A 645 28.30 -32.65 4.29
N ASP A 646 28.77 -33.46 5.24
CA ASP A 646 28.85 -33.12 6.67
C ASP A 646 27.48 -32.79 7.33
N TYR A 647 26.36 -33.11 6.68
CA TYR A 647 25.01 -32.97 7.25
C TYR A 647 24.69 -34.06 8.27
N SER A 648 23.86 -33.74 9.25
CA SER A 648 23.43 -34.67 10.31
C SER A 648 21.96 -35.00 10.20
N LEU A 649 21.58 -36.21 10.59
CA LEU A 649 20.20 -36.56 10.92
C LEU A 649 19.96 -36.24 12.39
N LEU A 650 19.13 -35.24 12.65
CA LEU A 650 18.71 -34.85 13.99
C LEU A 650 17.50 -35.68 14.39
N LEU A 651 17.61 -36.36 15.53
CA LEU A 651 16.57 -37.21 16.10
C LEU A 651 16.18 -36.66 17.48
N GLY A 652 14.92 -36.26 17.61
CA GLY A 652 14.28 -35.93 18.89
C GLY A 652 13.33 -37.05 19.30
N ILE A 653 13.32 -37.39 20.58
CA ILE A 653 12.44 -38.43 21.13
C ILE A 653 11.59 -37.82 22.24
N HIS A 654 10.27 -37.89 22.06
CA HIS A 654 9.27 -37.61 23.09
C HIS A 654 8.75 -38.93 23.65
N ASP A 655 8.61 -38.99 24.97
CA ASP A 655 8.14 -40.15 25.73
C ASP A 655 6.85 -39.71 26.42
N ILE A 656 5.72 -40.23 25.95
CA ILE A 656 4.39 -39.77 26.35
C ILE A 656 4.14 -40.11 27.82
N GLU A 657 4.57 -41.29 28.26
CA GLU A 657 4.35 -41.76 29.62
C GLU A 657 5.20 -40.98 30.62
N LEU A 658 6.45 -40.65 30.24
CA LEU A 658 7.33 -39.84 31.06
C LEU A 658 6.79 -38.42 31.24
N GLU A 659 6.31 -37.78 30.16
CA GLU A 659 5.75 -36.43 30.25
C GLU A 659 4.50 -36.40 31.15
N GLN A 660 3.64 -37.41 31.07
CA GLN A 660 2.48 -37.52 31.97
C GLN A 660 2.88 -37.64 33.45
N GLN A 661 3.99 -38.31 33.75
CA GLN A 661 4.52 -38.38 35.11
C GLN A 661 5.08 -37.03 35.56
N LEU A 662 5.90 -36.39 34.73
CA LEU A 662 6.50 -35.07 35.01
C LEU A 662 5.44 -33.96 35.15
N GLN A 663 4.32 -34.06 34.43
CA GLN A 663 3.19 -33.14 34.59
C GLN A 663 2.49 -33.32 35.94
N LYS A 664 2.26 -34.57 36.37
CA LYS A 664 1.68 -34.87 37.69
C LYS A 664 2.58 -34.36 38.82
N GLU A 665 3.90 -34.51 38.68
CA GLU A 665 4.87 -34.00 39.65
C GLU A 665 4.91 -32.46 39.68
N ARG A 666 4.85 -31.79 38.53
CA ARG A 666 4.78 -30.32 38.45
C ARG A 666 3.53 -29.77 39.14
N VAL A 667 2.37 -30.37 38.87
CA VAL A 667 1.08 -30.00 39.50
C VAL A 667 1.08 -30.28 41.01
N ALA A 668 1.78 -31.32 41.47
CA ALA A 668 1.92 -31.61 42.91
C ALA A 668 2.89 -30.67 43.64
N SER A 669 3.81 -30.02 42.91
CA SER A 669 4.85 -29.14 43.48
C SER A 669 4.50 -27.65 43.52
N SER A 670 3.43 -27.21 42.82
CA SER A 670 2.94 -25.83 42.85
C SER A 670 1.89 -25.64 43.96
N SER A 671 2.27 -25.03 45.09
CA SER A 671 1.30 -24.46 46.04
C SER A 671 0.53 -23.28 45.41
N PRO A 672 -0.73 -23.01 45.80
CA PRO A 672 -1.55 -22.00 45.18
C PRO A 672 -1.05 -20.60 45.59
N VAL A 673 -0.35 -19.93 44.69
CA VAL A 673 -0.05 -18.50 44.80
C VAL A 673 -0.35 -17.88 43.44
N ASP A 674 -1.12 -16.80 43.49
CA ASP A 674 -1.66 -16.05 42.36
C ASP A 674 -0.57 -15.66 41.34
N GLU A 675 -0.62 -16.27 40.15
CA GLU A 675 0.00 -15.73 38.93
C GLU A 675 -0.94 -15.94 37.74
N GLU A 676 -1.72 -14.91 37.41
CA GLU A 676 -2.35 -14.75 36.11
C GLU A 676 -1.27 -14.60 35.04
N CYS A 677 -0.93 -15.69 34.35
CA CYS A 677 -0.26 -15.64 33.05
C CYS A 677 -1.31 -15.46 31.94
N PRO A 678 -1.18 -14.45 31.04
CA PRO A 678 -2.16 -14.18 29.98
C PRO A 678 -1.96 -15.08 28.76
N ALA A 679 -1.92 -16.41 28.96
CA ALA A 679 -1.89 -17.40 27.89
C ALA A 679 -3.28 -18.02 27.60
N GLY A 680 -4.29 -17.71 28.43
CA GLY A 680 -5.68 -18.16 28.25
C GLY A 680 -6.55 -17.27 27.37
N LEU A 681 -6.12 -16.03 27.07
CA LEU A 681 -6.98 -15.05 26.40
C LEU A 681 -7.16 -15.30 24.89
N VAL A 682 -6.31 -16.11 24.27
CA VAL A 682 -6.40 -16.43 22.82
C VAL A 682 -7.33 -17.63 22.57
N ALA A 683 -7.50 -18.52 23.55
CA ALA A 683 -8.42 -19.65 23.43
C ALA A 683 -9.90 -19.25 23.61
N GLU A 684 -10.19 -18.25 24.45
CA GLU A 684 -11.56 -17.74 24.63
C GLU A 684 -11.99 -16.77 23.52
N LEU A 685 -11.06 -16.04 22.88
CA LEU A 685 -11.38 -15.23 21.70
C LEU A 685 -11.63 -16.06 20.43
N HIS A 686 -11.11 -17.29 20.36
CA HIS A 686 -11.38 -18.20 19.23
C HIS A 686 -12.69 -19.00 19.37
N GLN A 687 -13.23 -19.12 20.59
CA GLN A 687 -14.51 -19.81 20.84
C GLN A 687 -15.74 -18.89 20.85
N GLN A 688 -15.56 -17.57 21.01
CA GLN A 688 -16.68 -16.60 20.94
C GLN A 688 -16.97 -16.03 19.55
N GLN A 689 -16.17 -16.36 18.52
CA GLN A 689 -16.47 -16.01 17.12
C GLN A 689 -16.96 -17.19 16.27
N LEU A 690 -17.08 -18.40 16.84
CA LEU A 690 -17.58 -19.60 16.15
C LEU A 690 -18.99 -20.03 16.58
N SER A 691 -19.68 -19.28 17.45
CA SER A 691 -21.05 -19.61 17.90
C SER A 691 -22.18 -18.84 17.22
N ASP A 692 -21.87 -17.86 16.36
CA ASP A 692 -22.88 -17.00 15.70
C ASP A 692 -23.09 -17.29 14.20
N LEU A 693 -22.60 -18.43 13.69
CA LEU A 693 -22.78 -18.85 12.28
C LEU A 693 -23.25 -20.31 12.15
N ASP A 694 -24.09 -20.80 13.07
CA ASP A 694 -24.86 -22.02 12.83
C ASP A 694 -26.37 -21.72 12.88
N SER A 695 -26.87 -21.17 11.78
CA SER A 695 -28.30 -21.05 11.50
C SER A 695 -28.53 -20.94 9.99
N GLY A 696 -28.53 -22.10 9.32
CA GLY A 696 -29.32 -22.34 8.10
C GLY A 696 -28.81 -21.77 6.78
N GLY A 697 -28.35 -22.65 5.90
CA GLY A 697 -28.30 -22.42 4.45
C GLY A 697 -27.20 -23.19 3.74
N GLU A 698 -27.57 -24.21 2.96
CA GLU A 698 -26.70 -24.82 1.96
C GLU A 698 -26.18 -23.73 1.00
N GLN A 699 -24.88 -23.43 1.04
CA GLN A 699 -24.20 -22.72 -0.04
C GLN A 699 -22.89 -23.43 -0.39
N ILE A 700 -22.79 -23.74 -1.68
CA ILE A 700 -21.69 -24.40 -2.36
C ILE A 700 -20.47 -23.47 -2.34
N SER A 701 -19.40 -23.89 -1.66
CA SER A 701 -18.11 -23.19 -1.64
C SER A 701 -17.38 -23.34 -3.00
N PRO A 702 -16.68 -22.32 -3.52
CA PRO A 702 -15.88 -22.42 -4.74
C PRO A 702 -14.66 -23.35 -4.54
N PRO A 703 -14.14 -24.00 -5.60
CA PRO A 703 -12.97 -24.85 -5.49
C PRO A 703 -11.70 -24.00 -5.54
N GLU A 704 -10.99 -23.88 -4.41
CA GLU A 704 -9.54 -23.61 -4.27
C GLU A 704 -9.26 -22.99 -2.89
N SER A 705 -9.32 -23.81 -1.85
CA SER A 705 -8.68 -23.51 -0.55
C SER A 705 -7.36 -24.29 -0.48
N PRO A 706 -6.25 -23.70 0.01
CA PRO A 706 -4.99 -24.42 0.20
C PRO A 706 -5.19 -25.61 1.14
N ILE A 707 -4.62 -26.75 0.77
CA ILE A 707 -4.70 -28.00 1.53
C ILE A 707 -3.91 -27.80 2.83
N HIS A 708 -4.55 -27.97 3.99
CA HIS A 708 -3.87 -28.06 5.29
C HIS A 708 -2.70 -29.05 5.20
N SER A 709 -1.51 -28.66 5.66
CA SER A 709 -0.27 -29.41 5.48
C SER A 709 -0.38 -30.84 6.03
N ALA A 710 -0.67 -31.81 5.17
CA ALA A 710 -0.48 -33.22 5.51
C ALA A 710 1.02 -33.42 5.78
N GLY A 711 1.40 -33.67 7.03
CA GLY A 711 2.80 -33.82 7.46
C GLY A 711 3.63 -34.78 6.59
N ALA A 712 4.96 -34.82 6.81
CA ALA A 712 5.86 -35.61 5.97
C ALA A 712 5.51 -37.12 5.94
N PHE A 713 4.77 -37.60 6.94
CA PHE A 713 4.37 -38.99 7.14
C PHE A 713 2.84 -39.12 7.16
N THR A 714 2.31 -40.03 6.33
CA THR A 714 0.87 -40.33 6.30
C THR A 714 0.63 -41.60 7.11
N THR A 715 0.40 -41.48 8.40
CA THR A 715 0.14 -42.65 9.27
C THR A 715 -1.16 -42.48 10.04
N ASN A 716 -1.93 -43.55 10.23
CA ASN A 716 -3.02 -43.58 11.20
C ASN A 716 -2.45 -43.31 12.59
N SER A 717 -2.60 -42.09 13.09
CA SER A 717 -1.93 -41.60 14.29
C SER A 717 -2.41 -42.23 15.61
N GLY A 718 -3.22 -43.30 15.58
CA GLY A 718 -3.65 -44.01 16.79
C GLY A 718 -4.29 -43.11 17.87
N GLY A 719 -4.94 -42.01 17.46
CA GLY A 719 -5.52 -41.00 18.36
C GLY A 719 -4.60 -39.85 18.80
N LEU A 720 -3.33 -39.79 18.35
CA LEU A 720 -2.43 -38.65 18.56
C LEU A 720 -2.65 -37.59 17.47
N ASN A 721 -2.88 -36.33 17.86
CA ASN A 721 -2.97 -35.22 16.91
C ASN A 721 -1.55 -34.74 16.55
N LEU A 722 -1.04 -35.26 15.42
CA LEU A 722 0.25 -34.91 14.81
C LEU A 722 0.08 -34.04 13.54
N ASP A 723 -1.13 -33.55 13.27
CA ASP A 723 -1.46 -32.88 12.00
C ASP A 723 -0.65 -31.59 11.79
N ASP A 724 -0.27 -30.93 12.89
CA ASP A 724 0.55 -29.72 12.91
C ASP A 724 2.07 -30.00 13.04
N GLU A 725 2.49 -31.25 13.19
CA GLU A 725 3.86 -31.66 13.51
C GLU A 725 4.56 -32.36 12.33
N PHE A 726 5.08 -31.54 11.40
CA PHE A 726 5.55 -32.00 10.07
C PHE A 726 6.57 -33.16 10.10
N PHE A 727 7.49 -33.18 11.07
CA PHE A 727 8.58 -34.19 11.17
C PHE A 727 8.27 -35.33 12.17
N GLY A 728 7.07 -35.37 12.73
CA GLY A 728 6.68 -36.33 13.76
C GLY A 728 6.32 -37.71 13.20
N ILE A 729 6.79 -38.76 13.85
CA ILE A 729 6.46 -40.16 13.55
C ILE A 729 6.09 -40.89 14.86
N PRO A 730 4.89 -41.49 14.97
CA PRO A 730 4.55 -42.29 16.14
C PRO A 730 5.32 -43.62 16.16
N SER A 731 5.64 -44.12 17.35
CA SER A 731 6.21 -45.45 17.52
C SER A 731 5.23 -46.56 17.12
N SER A 732 5.76 -47.73 16.75
CA SER A 732 4.95 -48.93 16.55
C SER A 732 4.13 -49.29 17.80
N GLU A 733 2.94 -49.88 17.62
CA GLU A 733 2.11 -50.38 18.74
C GLU A 733 2.81 -51.45 19.58
N GLU A 734 3.77 -52.16 18.99
CA GLU A 734 4.61 -53.17 19.66
C GLU A 734 5.82 -52.57 20.41
N SER A 735 5.96 -51.24 20.43
CA SER A 735 6.98 -50.57 21.21
C SER A 735 6.70 -50.72 22.72
N PRO A 736 7.72 -51.01 23.56
CA PRO A 736 7.54 -51.14 25.01
C PRO A 736 7.09 -49.84 25.69
N ARG A 737 7.27 -48.69 25.02
CA ARG A 737 6.77 -47.37 25.44
C ARG A 737 6.14 -46.65 24.26
N LYS A 738 5.13 -45.82 24.52
CA LYS A 738 4.57 -44.94 23.49
C LYS A 738 5.47 -43.72 23.28
N LEU A 739 6.14 -43.68 22.13
CA LEU A 739 7.10 -42.63 21.78
C LEU A 739 6.65 -41.87 20.52
N VAL A 740 7.10 -40.62 20.41
CA VAL A 740 7.02 -39.82 19.17
C VAL A 740 8.44 -39.42 18.77
N TYR A 741 8.81 -39.74 17.54
CA TYR A 741 10.12 -39.44 16.97
C TYR A 741 10.04 -38.24 16.04
N PHE A 742 10.92 -37.27 16.22
CA PHE A 742 11.06 -36.12 15.33
C PHE A 742 12.37 -36.26 14.56
N ILE A 743 12.29 -36.40 13.23
CA ILE A 743 13.43 -36.75 12.40
C ILE A 743 13.58 -35.74 11.26
N GLY A 744 14.74 -35.09 11.15
CA GLY A 744 15.05 -34.16 10.06
C GLY A 744 16.56 -34.05 9.80
N LEU A 745 16.93 -33.64 8.58
CA LEU A 745 18.32 -33.35 8.22
C LEU A 745 18.67 -31.91 8.60
N VAL A 746 19.89 -31.71 9.11
CA VAL A 746 20.43 -30.40 9.51
C VAL A 746 21.84 -30.17 9.00
N ASP A 747 22.26 -28.89 9.00
CA ASP A 747 23.61 -28.45 8.60
C ASP A 747 24.04 -28.87 7.19
N ILE A 748 23.13 -28.70 6.21
CA ILE A 748 23.32 -29.14 4.81
C ILE A 748 24.17 -28.20 3.94
N LEU A 749 24.66 -27.07 4.46
CA LEU A 749 25.31 -26.05 3.63
C LEU A 749 26.80 -26.33 3.33
N THR A 750 27.40 -27.37 3.92
CA THR A 750 28.85 -27.59 3.76
C THR A 750 29.19 -28.17 2.37
N TYR A 751 29.81 -27.36 1.51
CA TYR A 751 30.23 -27.76 0.17
C TYR A 751 31.55 -28.58 0.14
N TYR A 752 31.58 -29.66 -0.66
CA TYR A 752 32.79 -30.48 -0.87
C TYR A 752 33.78 -29.85 -1.87
N GLY A 753 34.36 -28.72 -1.47
CA GLY A 753 35.39 -28.01 -2.22
C GLY A 753 36.82 -28.52 -2.00
N VAL A 754 37.81 -27.75 -2.49
CA VAL A 754 39.24 -28.09 -2.40
C VAL A 754 39.70 -28.27 -0.94
N LYS A 755 39.25 -27.41 -0.02
CA LYS A 755 39.56 -27.49 1.42
C LYS A 755 39.14 -28.83 2.04
N LYS A 756 37.93 -29.29 1.73
CA LYS A 756 37.40 -30.58 2.21
C LYS A 756 38.07 -31.78 1.55
N ARG A 757 38.47 -31.67 0.28
CA ARG A 757 39.29 -32.69 -0.40
C ARG A 757 40.66 -32.86 0.26
N THR A 758 41.31 -31.76 0.65
CA THR A 758 42.59 -31.82 1.37
C THR A 758 42.44 -32.38 2.79
N GLU A 759 41.36 -32.02 3.51
CA GLU A 759 41.05 -32.61 4.82
C GLU A 759 40.81 -34.12 4.73
N SER A 760 40.04 -34.55 3.71
CA SER A 760 39.77 -35.96 3.46
C SER A 760 41.06 -36.73 3.19
N ALA A 761 41.92 -36.22 2.28
CA ALA A 761 43.22 -36.82 2.00
C ALA A 761 44.12 -36.91 3.24
N ALA A 762 44.19 -35.85 4.06
CA ALA A 762 44.96 -35.84 5.30
C ALA A 762 44.45 -36.87 6.32
N LYS A 763 43.13 -37.01 6.46
CA LYS A 763 42.53 -38.02 7.35
C LYS A 763 42.73 -39.44 6.81
N THR A 764 42.71 -39.65 5.49
CA THR A 764 43.03 -40.95 4.90
C THR A 764 44.45 -41.39 5.23
N VAL A 765 45.42 -40.46 5.20
CA VAL A 765 46.81 -40.72 5.62
C VAL A 765 46.90 -41.04 7.12
N LYS A 766 46.13 -40.36 7.97
CA LYS A 766 46.19 -40.53 9.43
C LYS A 766 45.49 -41.82 9.93
N TYR A 767 44.38 -42.21 9.31
CA TYR A 767 43.51 -43.28 9.84
C TYR A 767 43.53 -44.57 9.00
N GLY A 768 44.25 -44.62 7.87
CA GLY A 768 44.44 -45.83 7.07
C GLY A 768 43.11 -46.48 6.65
N SER A 769 42.94 -47.78 6.93
CA SER A 769 41.71 -48.53 6.64
C SER A 769 40.47 -48.03 7.40
N GLY A 770 40.64 -47.22 8.46
CA GLY A 770 39.55 -46.56 9.17
C GLY A 770 39.08 -45.23 8.55
N ALA A 771 39.65 -44.81 7.42
CA ALA A 771 39.33 -43.55 6.75
C ALA A 771 37.86 -43.45 6.30
N GLU A 772 37.23 -44.57 5.93
CA GLU A 772 35.82 -44.62 5.51
C GLU A 772 34.84 -44.27 6.65
N ASN A 773 35.26 -44.47 7.90
CA ASN A 773 34.49 -44.15 9.11
C ASN A 773 34.73 -42.72 9.62
N THR A 774 35.49 -41.89 8.89
CA THR A 774 35.72 -40.48 9.24
C THR A 774 34.61 -39.59 8.70
N SER A 775 34.38 -38.41 9.32
CA SER A 775 33.30 -37.52 8.89
C SER A 775 33.46 -37.01 7.45
N THR A 776 34.69 -36.83 6.97
CA THR A 776 34.99 -36.21 5.67
C THR A 776 35.34 -37.24 4.59
N VAL A 777 34.31 -37.71 3.89
CA VAL A 777 34.40 -38.62 2.74
C VAL A 777 33.71 -38.01 1.52
N LYS A 778 33.82 -38.64 0.33
CA LYS A 778 33.10 -38.16 -0.87
C LYS A 778 31.59 -38.13 -0.62
N PRO A 779 30.82 -37.17 -1.17
CA PRO A 779 29.37 -37.07 -0.95
C PRO A 779 28.61 -38.38 -1.19
N GLU A 780 28.95 -39.14 -2.24
CA GLU A 780 28.29 -40.41 -2.57
C GLU A 780 28.51 -41.47 -1.46
N GLN A 781 29.73 -41.54 -0.92
CA GLN A 781 30.07 -42.44 0.18
C GLN A 781 29.42 -41.99 1.49
N TYR A 782 29.36 -40.67 1.71
CA TYR A 782 28.72 -40.07 2.88
C TYR A 782 27.23 -40.43 2.93
N ALA A 783 26.51 -40.22 1.82
CA ALA A 783 25.10 -40.52 1.68
C ALA A 783 24.81 -42.01 1.92
N LYS A 784 25.58 -42.90 1.26
CA LYS A 784 25.43 -44.35 1.41
C LYS A 784 25.63 -44.81 2.86
N ARG A 785 26.66 -44.30 3.53
CA ARG A 785 26.95 -44.61 4.93
C ARG A 785 25.82 -44.20 5.87
N LEU A 786 25.26 -43.00 5.70
CA LEU A 786 24.15 -42.53 6.52
C LEU A 786 22.91 -43.40 6.32
N LEU A 787 22.57 -43.74 5.07
CA LEU A 787 21.45 -44.62 4.74
C LEU A 787 21.59 -46.01 5.37
N GLU A 788 22.78 -46.61 5.29
CA GLU A 788 23.06 -47.91 5.89
C GLU A 788 22.98 -47.86 7.42
N PHE A 789 23.50 -46.79 8.02
CA PHE A 789 23.43 -46.58 9.46
C PHE A 789 21.99 -46.47 9.96
N VAL A 790 21.14 -45.67 9.30
CA VAL A 790 19.73 -45.51 9.68
C VAL A 790 18.97 -46.82 9.46
N ASN A 791 19.15 -47.48 8.30
CA ASN A 791 18.45 -48.74 8.01
C ASN A 791 18.79 -49.85 9.01
N LYS A 792 20.03 -49.91 9.50
CA LYS A 792 20.47 -50.90 10.50
C LYS A 792 19.86 -50.66 11.89
N ASN A 793 19.64 -49.39 12.25
CA ASN A 793 19.19 -48.99 13.58
C ASN A 793 17.67 -48.73 13.69
N VAL A 794 16.94 -48.84 12.58
CA VAL A 794 15.47 -48.77 12.54
C VAL A 794 14.88 -50.18 12.41
N SER A 795 14.13 -50.61 13.42
CA SER A 795 13.43 -51.91 13.46
C SER A 795 11.96 -51.75 13.10
N SER A 796 11.42 -52.72 12.37
CA SER A 796 9.98 -52.89 12.13
C SER A 796 9.60 -54.32 12.51
N PRO A 797 8.49 -54.55 13.23
CA PRO A 797 8.07 -55.91 13.56
C PRO A 797 7.68 -56.70 12.31
N SER A 798 8.10 -57.96 12.24
CA SER A 798 7.82 -58.87 11.13
C SER A 798 6.41 -59.46 11.25
N ARG A 799 5.54 -59.24 10.26
CA ARG A 799 4.24 -59.94 10.15
C ARG A 799 4.44 -61.46 10.16
N SER A 800 3.92 -62.16 11.17
CA SER A 800 3.72 -63.61 11.16
C SER A 800 2.25 -63.96 10.87
N HIS A 801 2.02 -64.55 9.69
CA HIS A 801 0.87 -65.34 9.21
C HIS A 801 -0.59 -64.81 9.27
N PRO A 802 -1.40 -65.08 8.22
CA PRO A 802 -2.81 -64.73 8.17
C PRO A 802 -3.64 -65.69 9.04
N VAL A 803 -4.36 -65.16 10.02
CA VAL A 803 -5.37 -65.91 10.78
C VAL A 803 -6.70 -65.81 10.02
N THR A 804 -7.08 -66.93 9.40
CA THR A 804 -8.43 -67.24 8.93
C THR A 804 -9.42 -67.23 10.09
N PHE A 805 -10.51 -66.47 9.98
CA PHE A 805 -11.68 -66.61 10.86
C PHE A 805 -12.71 -67.58 10.25
N PRO A 806 -13.40 -68.41 11.07
CA PRO A 806 -14.37 -69.38 10.57
C PRO A 806 -15.73 -68.75 10.23
N ARG A 807 -16.41 -69.35 9.24
CA ARG A 807 -17.84 -69.15 8.95
C ARG A 807 -18.70 -69.96 9.91
N ASP A 808 -19.87 -69.40 10.25
CA ASP A 808 -21.19 -70.02 10.56
C ASP A 808 -21.94 -69.08 11.52
N THR A 809 -23.21 -68.69 11.42
CA THR A 809 -24.38 -69.02 10.57
C THR A 809 -25.43 -67.90 10.77
N ALA A 810 -26.33 -67.72 9.79
CA ALA A 810 -27.44 -66.74 9.69
C ALA A 810 -28.67 -67.09 10.58
N PRO A 811 -29.91 -66.55 10.40
CA PRO A 811 -30.41 -65.38 9.62
C PRO A 811 -31.46 -64.52 10.38
N LEU A 812 -31.92 -63.39 9.80
CA LEU A 812 -33.36 -63.04 9.71
C LEU A 812 -33.62 -61.88 8.70
N GLU A 813 -34.63 -62.16 7.87
CA GLU A 813 -35.38 -61.46 6.79
C GLU A 813 -35.66 -59.94 6.94
N SER A 814 -36.12 -59.16 5.95
CA SER A 814 -36.05 -59.10 4.47
C SER A 814 -36.87 -57.87 3.97
N TYR A 815 -36.33 -57.13 2.97
CA TYR A 815 -36.99 -56.31 1.91
C TYR A 815 -37.72 -54.97 2.21
N PRO A 816 -37.88 -54.05 1.20
CA PRO A 816 -37.29 -53.98 -0.14
C PRO A 816 -36.72 -52.60 -0.60
N HIS A 817 -35.74 -52.69 -1.52
CA HIS A 817 -35.35 -51.72 -2.57
C HIS A 817 -36.40 -51.71 -3.73
N PRO A 818 -36.44 -50.77 -4.72
CA PRO A 818 -35.39 -50.62 -5.76
C PRO A 818 -35.33 -49.20 -6.42
N LEU A 819 -34.49 -48.75 -7.37
CA LEU A 819 -33.73 -49.29 -8.52
C LEU A 819 -32.53 -48.34 -8.81
N SER A 820 -31.28 -48.81 -8.85
CA SER A 820 -30.39 -49.02 -10.02
C SER A 820 -30.14 -47.85 -10.99
N MET A 821 -28.88 -47.40 -11.09
CA MET A 821 -28.03 -47.62 -12.27
C MET A 821 -26.54 -47.29 -11.98
N ASP A 822 -25.68 -48.09 -12.58
CA ASP A 822 -24.22 -48.21 -12.50
C ASP A 822 -23.73 -48.20 -13.98
N PRO A 823 -22.42 -48.23 -14.32
CA PRO A 823 -21.33 -47.30 -14.04
C PRO A 823 -20.52 -47.01 -15.35
N ILE A 824 -19.24 -46.61 -15.18
CA ILE A 824 -18.06 -46.79 -16.10
C ILE A 824 -17.58 -45.52 -16.81
N VAL A 825 -16.36 -45.07 -16.46
CA VAL A 825 -15.30 -44.76 -17.45
C VAL A 825 -13.94 -45.17 -16.88
N SER A 826 -13.26 -46.05 -17.61
CA SER A 826 -11.83 -46.36 -17.51
C SER A 826 -11.07 -45.73 -18.70
N VAL A 827 -9.78 -45.50 -18.47
CA VAL A 827 -8.80 -44.76 -19.27
C VAL A 827 -8.29 -45.53 -20.50
N THR A 828 -7.91 -44.80 -21.56
CA THR A 828 -6.76 -44.99 -22.51
C THR A 828 -7.10 -44.25 -23.82
N ALA A 829 -6.23 -43.75 -24.69
CA ALA A 829 -4.84 -43.29 -24.75
C ALA A 829 -4.67 -42.64 -26.16
N GLU A 830 -3.57 -41.90 -26.38
CA GLU A 830 -2.94 -41.56 -27.68
C GLU A 830 -3.42 -40.36 -28.55
N ALA A 831 -2.52 -39.36 -28.58
CA ALA A 831 -1.78 -38.84 -29.75
C ALA A 831 -2.52 -38.35 -31.02
N GLY A 832 -2.23 -37.10 -31.44
CA GLY A 832 -2.39 -36.69 -32.84
C GLY A 832 -2.43 -35.18 -33.07
N LYS A 833 -1.47 -34.69 -33.85
CA LYS A 833 -1.19 -33.28 -34.26
C LYS A 833 -2.19 -32.69 -35.27
N MET A 834 -2.07 -31.35 -35.41
CA MET A 834 -2.47 -30.47 -36.55
C MET A 834 -3.99 -30.22 -36.67
N THR A 835 -4.50 -29.00 -36.86
CA THR A 835 -4.05 -27.94 -37.77
C THR A 835 -4.74 -26.60 -37.44
N SER A 836 -4.11 -25.50 -37.82
CA SER A 836 -4.63 -24.12 -37.84
C SER A 836 -5.95 -23.94 -38.58
N VAL A 837 -6.83 -23.05 -38.11
CA VAL A 837 -7.79 -22.34 -38.96
C VAL A 837 -8.00 -20.90 -38.49
N THR A 838 -7.66 -19.98 -39.38
CA THR A 838 -7.98 -18.54 -39.45
C THR A 838 -9.33 -18.27 -40.13
N MET A 839 -9.79 -17.01 -40.05
CA MET A 839 -10.92 -16.38 -40.78
C MET A 839 -12.31 -16.57 -40.15
N SER A 840 -13.28 -15.66 -40.24
CA SER A 840 -13.48 -14.53 -41.15
C SER A 840 -14.41 -13.49 -40.51
N ILE A 841 -14.21 -12.22 -40.87
CA ILE A 841 -15.21 -11.17 -40.84
C ILE A 841 -16.22 -11.45 -41.96
N ASP A 842 -17.51 -11.24 -41.72
CA ASP A 842 -18.46 -11.02 -42.81
C ASP A 842 -19.60 -10.07 -42.43
N GLU A 843 -20.03 -9.35 -43.46
CA GLU A 843 -20.77 -8.09 -43.47
C GLU A 843 -22.22 -8.34 -43.93
N LYS A 844 -23.13 -7.40 -43.60
CA LYS A 844 -24.45 -7.08 -44.23
C LYS A 844 -25.72 -7.82 -43.78
N LEU A 845 -26.69 -7.00 -43.33
CA LEU A 845 -28.11 -6.91 -43.77
C LEU A 845 -28.80 -5.84 -42.87
N ALA A 846 -28.95 -4.57 -43.26
CA ALA A 846 -29.90 -3.96 -44.19
C ALA A 846 -31.35 -3.78 -43.66
N THR A 847 -31.64 -2.53 -43.24
CA THR A 847 -32.80 -1.66 -43.56
C THR A 847 -34.27 -1.94 -43.14
N ALA A 848 -34.93 -0.81 -42.80
CA ALA A 848 -36.37 -0.49 -42.68
C ALA A 848 -37.01 -0.73 -41.29
N SER A 849 -37.82 0.16 -40.69
CA SER A 849 -38.58 1.29 -41.22
C SER A 849 -38.95 2.30 -40.11
N ILE A 850 -39.20 3.52 -40.58
CA ILE A 850 -39.74 4.73 -39.96
C ILE A 850 -41.02 4.50 -39.12
N LYS A 851 -41.03 5.05 -37.89
CA LYS A 851 -42.07 5.97 -37.40
C LYS A 851 -41.58 6.75 -36.18
#